data_AF-A0ABD3S9W4-F1
#
_entry.id   AF-A0ABD3S9W4-F1
#
_cell.length_a   1.000
_cell.length_b   1.000
_cell.length_c   1.000
_cell.angle_alpha   90.00
_cell.angle_beta   90.00
_cell.angle_gamma   90.00
#
_symmetry.space_group_name_H-M   'P 1'
#
loop_
_entity.id
_entity.type
_entity.pdbx_description
1 polymer ?
#
loop_
_entity_poly.entity_id
_entity_poly.type
_entity_poly.pdbx_seq_one_letter_code
_entity_poly.pdbx_strand_id
1 'polypeptide(L)'
;MSASKEEEEEEATLLPLFETKVARGRVAFKLYSFTILIGIVLIWLYRLIHIPCIGEQGKISWILMFSAEVLFGLYWIITQSARWHVVSRYPFKQRLSTRYEDDKLPGIDIFVCTADPTLEPPILVINTVLSLMAYNYPPQKLSLYLSDDGGSQLTFYALFEASNFSKYWIPFCKKYNVEPRSPEIYFAQKIDLHQPSFSREWTKMKSRLESAVENGSVPKEIKNRHKGFSEWNSQVTKQDHKSIVQILIDGWNTNAVDVQGNRLPTLVYLSREKKPGIAHNFKAGSMNTLIRVSSEISNAPIILNLDCDMYSNDQDSVRDALCFFLDEKQGHQIPYVQYPQYYNNTTKNDIYANVSFTTYQMGLVYGCAVEDIVTGLTIQCRGWKPVHYNPSKNAFQGVAPITLDIALIQFKRWSEGMFQIFFSKYCPFIYGHGKIKLGAQMGYCIYLLWAPVSLPTLCYVSSLWFVPFAYVFVATTLYSIVEDLMCGDTLKGWWNLQRMTLLRRTTSYFFAFIDTMMKQLGLSQTSFVVTAKVVDEELQKRYENEMMEFGSSSIVFVIIATLALLNLFCLGLGIKKVVFSDLEVLEKFVAQLIVCGLLVMVNLPVYEALLFRSDEGRMPFSVLFKAIVVVSVLVTQAYSQGFYFEQVPLVAVLVILGSLGGAFGIRFVIDREECFSHKVEHGHTVHFSFVVIKSEGSWHYTDDGVDLVVKGPDGEQIHDIRDKTSDKHEFVAYREGVYRFCFTNKSPYHETLDFDVHASYFLYHDEHAKDEHFKPLFEHIGKLEEALYNIQFEQHWLEAQTDRQAIVNEKLSRSAIHKALFESTVLIAASGLQVYILRRLFERKLGAIRV
;
A
#
# COMPACT_ATOMS: atom_id res chain seq x y z
N MET A 1 14.83 -40.99 -46.74
CA MET A 1 13.82 -39.99 -46.36
C MET A 1 13.34 -40.12 -44.92
N SER A 2 13.55 -41.24 -44.19
CA SER A 2 13.33 -41.29 -42.73
C SER A 2 14.55 -40.82 -41.93
N ALA A 3 15.77 -41.18 -42.35
CA ALA A 3 17.01 -40.79 -41.67
C ALA A 3 17.23 -39.26 -41.58
N SER A 4 16.82 -38.50 -42.59
CA SER A 4 16.94 -37.03 -42.58
C SER A 4 15.93 -36.34 -41.64
N LYS A 5 14.81 -37.01 -41.31
CA LYS A 5 13.83 -36.51 -40.34
C LYS A 5 14.25 -36.81 -38.91
N GLU A 6 14.84 -37.98 -38.68
CA GLU A 6 15.43 -38.33 -37.38
C GLU A 6 16.65 -37.46 -37.07
N GLU A 7 17.51 -37.17 -38.06
CA GLU A 7 18.63 -36.22 -37.91
C GLU A 7 18.15 -34.78 -37.66
N GLU A 8 17.09 -34.31 -38.34
CA GLU A 8 16.48 -32.99 -38.06
C GLU A 8 15.80 -32.93 -36.67
N GLU A 9 15.17 -34.01 -36.21
CA GLU A 9 14.59 -34.11 -34.85
C GLU A 9 15.68 -34.19 -33.75
N GLU A 10 16.79 -34.87 -34.01
CA GLU A 10 17.97 -34.87 -33.13
C GLU A 10 18.64 -33.49 -33.07
N GLU A 11 18.77 -32.80 -34.20
CA GLU A 11 19.35 -31.45 -34.24
C GLU A 11 18.41 -30.42 -33.59
N ALA A 12 17.09 -30.57 -33.76
CA ALA A 12 16.07 -29.76 -33.12
C ALA A 12 15.98 -30.00 -31.59
N THR A 13 16.39 -31.16 -31.06
CA THR A 13 16.45 -31.43 -29.61
C THR A 13 17.72 -30.89 -28.94
N LEU A 14 18.78 -30.60 -29.71
CA LEU A 14 20.05 -30.06 -29.20
C LEU A 14 20.08 -28.53 -28.99
N LEU A 15 19.17 -27.80 -29.64
CA LEU A 15 19.13 -26.33 -29.55
C LEU A 15 18.60 -25.85 -28.18
N PRO A 16 19.16 -24.78 -27.59
CA PRO A 16 18.67 -24.28 -26.31
C PRO A 16 17.27 -23.65 -26.45
N LEU A 17 16.46 -23.78 -25.40
CA LEU A 17 15.12 -23.16 -25.34
C LEU A 17 15.16 -21.69 -24.92
N PHE A 18 16.30 -21.21 -24.40
CA PHE A 18 16.54 -19.79 -24.15
C PHE A 18 18.01 -19.40 -24.32
N GLU A 19 18.26 -18.12 -24.57
CA GLU A 19 19.61 -17.53 -24.62
C GLU A 19 19.79 -16.50 -23.50
N THR A 20 20.99 -16.45 -22.89
CA THR A 20 21.36 -15.41 -21.93
C THR A 20 22.40 -14.47 -22.54
N LYS A 21 22.06 -13.19 -22.67
CA LYS A 21 22.96 -12.14 -23.15
C LYS A 21 23.39 -11.22 -22.03
N VAL A 22 24.65 -10.82 -22.06
CA VAL A 22 25.20 -9.83 -21.12
C VAL A 22 24.78 -8.42 -21.55
N ALA A 23 24.38 -7.60 -20.59
CA ALA A 23 24.05 -6.20 -20.85
C ALA A 23 25.26 -5.42 -21.40
N ARG A 24 25.01 -4.51 -22.35
CA ARG A 24 26.02 -3.59 -22.89
C ARG A 24 26.38 -2.51 -21.84
N GLY A 25 27.52 -1.83 -21.99
CA GLY A 25 27.91 -0.72 -21.11
C GLY A 25 28.57 -1.10 -19.77
N ARG A 26 28.78 -2.39 -19.48
CA ARG A 26 29.38 -2.86 -18.22
C ARG A 26 30.75 -2.26 -17.89
N VAL A 27 31.60 -2.06 -18.90
CA VAL A 27 32.93 -1.45 -18.70
C VAL A 27 32.79 -0.01 -18.24
N ALA A 28 31.91 0.76 -18.88
CA ALA A 28 31.61 2.14 -18.50
C ALA A 28 31.05 2.23 -17.07
N PHE A 29 30.09 1.35 -16.71
CA PHE A 29 29.57 1.28 -15.35
C PHE A 29 30.66 0.99 -14.32
N LYS A 30 31.54 0.01 -14.58
CA LYS A 30 32.64 -0.32 -13.66
C LYS A 30 33.63 0.83 -13.48
N LEU A 31 33.96 1.55 -14.56
CA LEU A 31 34.80 2.74 -14.50
C LEU A 31 34.13 3.84 -13.65
N TYR A 32 32.85 4.10 -13.90
CA TYR A 32 32.04 5.02 -13.11
C TYR A 32 32.01 4.64 -11.62
N SER A 33 31.68 3.39 -11.29
CA SER A 33 31.66 2.93 -9.89
C SER A 33 33.04 3.07 -9.24
N PHE A 34 34.12 2.82 -9.98
CA PHE A 34 35.48 2.98 -9.45
C PHE A 34 35.80 4.44 -9.11
N THR A 35 35.44 5.40 -9.97
CA THR A 35 35.70 6.82 -9.69
C THR A 35 34.86 7.35 -8.54
N ILE A 36 33.59 6.91 -8.40
CA ILE A 36 32.75 7.24 -7.25
C ILE A 36 33.34 6.68 -5.96
N LEU A 37 33.82 5.42 -5.99
CA LEU A 37 34.45 4.79 -4.82
C LEU A 37 35.69 5.60 -4.37
N ILE A 38 36.53 6.04 -5.30
CA ILE A 38 37.65 6.93 -5.00
C ILE A 38 37.16 8.22 -4.33
N GLY A 39 36.11 8.85 -4.88
CA GLY A 39 35.50 10.04 -4.29
C GLY A 39 35.04 9.83 -2.84
N ILE A 40 34.34 8.74 -2.57
CA ILE A 40 33.88 8.36 -1.22
C ILE A 40 35.08 8.14 -0.27
N VAL A 41 36.11 7.42 -0.72
CA VAL A 41 37.31 7.16 0.09
C VAL A 41 38.06 8.46 0.39
N LEU A 42 38.18 9.37 -0.58
CA LEU A 42 38.80 10.68 -0.37
C LEU A 42 38.03 11.53 0.65
N ILE A 43 36.70 11.48 0.59
CA ILE A 43 35.83 12.13 1.59
C ILE A 43 36.12 11.56 2.99
N TRP A 44 36.15 10.24 3.13
CA TRP A 44 36.42 9.59 4.42
C TRP A 44 37.83 9.88 4.94
N LEU A 45 38.85 9.81 4.08
CA LEU A 45 40.23 10.15 4.44
C LEU A 45 40.33 11.61 4.88
N TYR A 46 39.71 12.54 4.15
CA TYR A 46 39.69 13.95 4.53
C TYR A 46 39.09 14.15 5.92
N ARG A 47 37.96 13.50 6.20
CA ARG A 47 37.33 13.52 7.52
C ARG A 47 38.29 12.98 8.58
N LEU A 48 38.87 11.79 8.39
CA LEU A 48 39.78 11.18 9.35
C LEU A 48 41.02 12.03 9.65
N ILE A 49 41.52 12.80 8.68
CA ILE A 49 42.66 13.72 8.88
C ILE A 49 42.24 14.98 9.65
N HIS A 50 41.00 15.44 9.48
CA HIS A 50 40.49 16.69 10.08
C HIS A 50 39.51 16.42 11.24
N ILE A 51 39.85 15.48 12.11
CA ILE A 51 39.08 15.19 13.32
C ILE A 51 39.23 16.36 14.31
N PRO A 52 38.13 16.96 14.81
CA PRO A 52 38.17 18.01 15.83
C PRO A 52 38.81 17.55 17.14
N CYS A 53 39.64 18.40 17.77
CA CYS A 53 40.26 18.11 19.05
C CYS A 53 39.23 17.91 20.18
N ILE A 54 39.64 17.22 21.25
CA ILE A 54 38.79 17.02 22.44
C ILE A 54 38.49 18.39 23.06
N GLY A 55 37.21 18.75 23.17
CA GLY A 55 36.76 20.05 23.70
C GLY A 55 36.41 21.11 22.64
N GLU A 56 36.71 20.88 21.36
CA GLU A 56 36.33 21.81 20.29
C GLU A 56 34.81 21.88 20.07
N GLN A 57 34.29 23.10 19.95
CA GLN A 57 32.89 23.33 19.58
C GLN A 57 32.59 22.71 18.19
N GLY A 58 31.53 21.91 18.10
CA GLY A 58 31.09 21.25 16.88
C GLY A 58 31.58 19.81 16.67
N LYS A 59 32.35 19.23 17.60
CA LYS A 59 32.82 17.83 17.52
C LYS A 59 31.67 16.82 17.38
N ILE A 60 30.58 16.97 18.13
CA ILE A 60 29.41 16.07 18.06
C ILE A 60 28.77 16.13 16.67
N SER A 61 28.56 17.33 16.13
CA SER A 61 28.03 17.53 14.78
C SER A 61 28.94 16.91 13.72
N TRP A 62 30.26 17.04 13.89
CA TRP A 62 31.25 16.41 13.02
C TRP A 62 31.16 14.88 13.06
N ILE A 63 31.07 14.28 14.25
CA ILE A 63 30.94 12.82 14.42
C ILE A 63 29.65 12.32 13.76
N LEU A 64 28.53 13.01 13.97
CA LEU A 64 27.25 12.63 13.38
C LEU A 64 27.26 12.72 11.85
N MET A 65 27.84 13.78 11.28
CA MET A 65 28.00 13.91 9.83
C MET A 65 28.91 12.81 9.27
N PHE A 66 30.05 12.54 9.91
CA PHE A 66 30.97 11.50 9.47
C PHE A 66 30.32 10.11 9.54
N SER A 67 29.59 9.81 10.61
CA SER A 67 28.80 8.58 10.73
C SER A 67 27.76 8.46 9.63
N ALA A 68 27.06 9.56 9.28
CA ALA A 68 26.09 9.56 8.19
C ALA A 68 26.75 9.31 6.83
N GLU A 69 27.90 9.95 6.56
CA GLU A 69 28.70 9.75 5.34
C GLU A 69 29.23 8.31 5.21
N VAL A 70 29.66 7.71 6.32
CA VAL A 70 30.08 6.30 6.36
C VAL A 70 28.90 5.38 6.06
N LEU A 71 27.73 5.59 6.70
CA LEU A 71 26.54 4.79 6.45
C LEU A 71 26.06 4.90 5.00
N PHE A 72 26.03 6.10 4.42
CA PHE A 72 25.68 6.29 3.01
C PHE A 72 26.68 5.63 2.06
N GLY A 73 27.99 5.78 2.32
CA GLY A 73 29.01 5.16 1.47
C GLY A 73 29.00 3.63 1.55
N LEU A 74 28.79 3.05 2.75
CA LEU A 74 28.62 1.60 2.92
C LEU A 74 27.37 1.10 2.20
N TYR A 75 26.24 1.79 2.35
CA TYR A 75 25.01 1.44 1.63
C TYR A 75 25.22 1.53 0.10
N TRP A 76 25.90 2.57 -0.39
CA TRP A 76 26.22 2.71 -1.80
C TRP A 76 27.11 1.57 -2.32
N ILE A 77 28.08 1.09 -1.54
CA ILE A 77 28.89 -0.09 -1.91
C ILE A 77 27.99 -1.34 -2.05
N ILE A 78 27.04 -1.53 -1.13
CA ILE A 78 26.09 -2.64 -1.18
C ILE A 78 25.22 -2.57 -2.45
N THR A 79 24.75 -1.38 -2.85
CA THR A 79 23.91 -1.23 -4.05
C THR A 79 24.63 -1.51 -5.36
N GLN A 80 25.97 -1.43 -5.40
CA GLN A 80 26.74 -1.78 -6.61
C GLN A 80 26.59 -3.26 -6.99
N SER A 81 26.31 -4.13 -6.01
CA SER A 81 26.19 -5.57 -6.22
C SER A 81 25.11 -5.95 -7.24
N ALA A 82 23.99 -5.22 -7.27
CA ALA A 82 22.88 -5.46 -8.19
C ALA A 82 23.21 -5.10 -9.66
N ARG A 83 24.13 -4.15 -9.88
CA ARG A 83 24.47 -3.63 -11.22
C ARG A 83 25.76 -4.22 -11.79
N TRP A 84 26.52 -4.98 -10.99
CA TRP A 84 27.85 -5.47 -11.36
C TRP A 84 27.84 -6.45 -12.54
N HIS A 85 26.78 -7.26 -12.66
CA HIS A 85 26.65 -8.27 -13.72
C HIS A 85 25.19 -8.39 -14.20
N VAL A 86 24.71 -7.38 -14.92
CA VAL A 86 23.37 -7.42 -15.52
C VAL A 86 23.36 -8.36 -16.75
N VAL A 87 22.30 -9.17 -16.84
CA VAL A 87 22.03 -10.12 -17.93
C VAL A 87 20.57 -10.04 -18.36
N SER A 88 20.32 -10.29 -19.64
CA SER A 88 18.99 -10.38 -20.25
C SER A 88 18.80 -11.78 -20.82
N ARG A 89 17.58 -12.32 -20.73
CA ARG A 89 17.27 -13.67 -21.19
C ARG A 89 16.16 -13.65 -22.22
N TYR A 90 16.29 -14.49 -23.25
CA TYR A 90 15.38 -14.54 -24.39
C TYR A 90 14.90 -15.98 -24.61
N PRO A 91 13.62 -16.30 -24.33
CA PRO A 91 13.05 -17.61 -24.59
C PRO A 91 12.68 -17.79 -26.07
N PHE A 92 12.68 -19.04 -26.54
CA PHE A 92 12.34 -19.41 -27.92
C PHE A 92 11.08 -20.30 -27.96
N LYS A 93 9.91 -19.67 -27.84
CA LYS A 93 8.60 -20.37 -27.85
C LYS A 93 8.38 -21.31 -29.03
N GLN A 94 8.82 -20.93 -30.22
CA GLN A 94 8.68 -21.77 -31.42
C GLN A 94 9.39 -23.12 -31.25
N ARG A 95 10.60 -23.12 -30.66
CA ARG A 95 11.35 -24.35 -30.37
C ARG A 95 10.64 -25.20 -29.32
N LEU A 96 10.06 -24.55 -28.30
CA LEU A 96 9.24 -25.24 -27.30
C LEU A 96 8.06 -25.97 -27.97
N SER A 97 7.30 -25.28 -28.84
CA SER A 97 6.15 -25.88 -29.53
C SER A 97 6.52 -26.99 -30.51
N THR A 98 7.66 -26.87 -31.22
CA THR A 98 8.14 -27.93 -32.11
C THR A 98 8.59 -29.16 -31.32
N ARG A 99 9.26 -28.98 -30.17
CA ARG A 99 9.81 -30.08 -29.36
C ARG A 99 8.76 -30.76 -28.48
N TYR A 100 7.90 -29.94 -27.87
CA TYR A 100 6.83 -30.38 -27.00
C TYR A 100 5.51 -30.02 -27.67
N GLU A 101 4.92 -31.00 -28.35
CA GLU A 101 3.51 -30.95 -28.71
C GLU A 101 2.67 -30.69 -27.46
N ASP A 102 1.46 -30.14 -27.63
CA ASP A 102 0.58 -29.75 -26.52
C ASP A 102 0.33 -30.92 -25.53
N ASP A 103 0.34 -32.17 -26.02
CA ASP A 103 0.18 -33.38 -25.21
C ASP A 103 1.41 -33.74 -24.36
N LYS A 104 2.60 -33.21 -24.65
CA LYS A 104 3.83 -33.43 -23.87
C LYS A 104 4.12 -32.33 -22.84
N LEU A 105 3.36 -31.23 -22.86
CA LEU A 105 3.52 -30.13 -21.90
C LEU A 105 3.14 -30.56 -20.46
N PRO A 106 3.76 -30.01 -19.40
CA PRO A 106 3.42 -30.36 -18.01
C PRO A 106 2.06 -29.80 -17.55
N GLY A 107 1.50 -30.35 -16.48
CA GLY A 107 0.40 -29.69 -15.77
C GLY A 107 0.85 -28.40 -15.10
N ILE A 108 -0.05 -27.43 -14.95
CA ILE A 108 0.22 -26.14 -14.32
C ILE A 108 -0.92 -25.78 -13.38
N ASP A 109 -0.57 -25.53 -12.11
CA ASP A 109 -1.47 -25.01 -11.10
C ASP A 109 -1.28 -23.51 -10.98
N ILE A 110 -2.39 -22.76 -10.96
CA ILE A 110 -2.39 -21.32 -10.79
C ILE A 110 -3.04 -20.98 -9.47
N PHE A 111 -2.32 -20.28 -8.60
CA PHE A 111 -2.77 -19.88 -7.27
C PHE A 111 -3.07 -18.40 -7.23
N VAL A 112 -4.28 -18.06 -6.78
CA VAL A 112 -4.72 -16.69 -6.50
C VAL A 112 -5.18 -16.63 -5.05
N CYS A 113 -4.65 -15.69 -4.28
CA CYS A 113 -5.04 -15.48 -2.88
C CYS A 113 -5.80 -14.16 -2.75
N THR A 114 -6.93 -14.18 -2.04
CA THR A 114 -7.67 -12.97 -1.62
C THR A 114 -7.91 -13.00 -0.12
N ALA A 115 -7.82 -11.83 0.52
CA ALA A 115 -7.86 -11.68 1.97
C ALA A 115 -9.24 -11.28 2.51
N ASP A 116 -9.94 -10.39 1.80
CA ASP A 116 -11.21 -9.81 2.26
C ASP A 116 -12.01 -9.19 1.12
N PRO A 117 -13.32 -9.49 0.97
CA PRO A 117 -14.15 -8.98 -0.13
C PRO A 117 -14.40 -7.47 -0.08
N THR A 118 -14.23 -6.81 1.06
CA THR A 118 -14.44 -5.36 1.19
C THR A 118 -13.18 -4.62 0.77
N LEU A 119 -11.99 -5.11 1.14
CA LEU A 119 -10.71 -4.50 0.76
C LEU A 119 -10.30 -4.87 -0.67
N GLU A 120 -10.64 -6.08 -1.11
CA GLU A 120 -10.36 -6.65 -2.43
C GLU A 120 -11.71 -7.08 -3.05
N PRO A 121 -12.39 -6.17 -3.77
CA PRO A 121 -13.73 -6.41 -4.29
C PRO A 121 -13.82 -7.70 -5.13
N PRO A 122 -14.90 -8.50 -5.01
CA PRO A 122 -15.02 -9.75 -5.75
C PRO A 122 -14.87 -9.58 -7.27
N ILE A 123 -15.32 -8.46 -7.83
CA ILE A 123 -15.17 -8.16 -9.26
C ILE A 123 -13.69 -8.05 -9.69
N LEU A 124 -12.82 -7.49 -8.85
CA LEU A 124 -11.37 -7.42 -9.09
C LEU A 124 -10.79 -8.84 -9.17
N VAL A 125 -11.14 -9.69 -8.20
CA VAL A 125 -10.71 -11.08 -8.12
C VAL A 125 -11.14 -11.87 -9.36
N ILE A 126 -12.38 -11.68 -9.82
CA ILE A 126 -12.92 -12.40 -10.99
C ILE A 126 -12.26 -11.99 -12.30
N ASN A 127 -11.90 -10.72 -12.46
CA ASN A 127 -11.13 -10.29 -13.63
C ASN A 127 -9.78 -10.99 -13.72
N THR A 128 -9.08 -11.11 -12.58
CA THR A 128 -7.84 -11.86 -12.46
C THR A 128 -8.05 -13.33 -12.81
N VAL A 129 -9.03 -13.99 -12.18
CA VAL A 129 -9.38 -15.41 -12.44
C VAL A 129 -9.65 -15.67 -13.92
N LEU A 130 -10.52 -14.88 -14.55
CA LEU A 130 -10.91 -15.05 -15.95
C LEU A 130 -9.73 -14.82 -16.91
N SER A 131 -8.84 -13.88 -16.59
CA SER A 131 -7.63 -13.64 -17.39
C SER A 131 -6.68 -14.85 -17.38
N LEU A 132 -6.57 -15.52 -16.23
CA LEU A 132 -5.67 -16.65 -16.00
C LEU A 132 -6.22 -17.96 -16.57
N MET A 133 -7.54 -18.11 -16.66
CA MET A 133 -8.14 -19.26 -17.34
C MET A 133 -8.00 -19.19 -18.87
N ALA A 134 -7.70 -18.02 -19.43
CA ALA A 134 -7.67 -17.76 -20.86
C ALA A 134 -6.25 -17.83 -21.49
N TYR A 135 -5.33 -18.58 -20.88
CA TYR A 135 -4.00 -18.81 -21.45
C TYR A 135 -4.04 -19.64 -22.74
N ASN A 136 -3.03 -19.44 -23.58
CA ASN A 136 -2.76 -20.28 -24.75
C ASN A 136 -2.10 -21.60 -24.31
N TYR A 137 -2.88 -22.43 -23.60
CA TYR A 137 -2.46 -23.68 -23.01
C TYR A 137 -3.56 -24.75 -23.09
N PRO A 138 -3.23 -26.05 -23.11
CA PRO A 138 -4.22 -27.12 -23.06
C PRO A 138 -5.09 -27.01 -21.80
N PRO A 139 -6.43 -26.86 -21.93
CA PRO A 139 -7.32 -26.65 -20.78
C PRO A 139 -7.23 -27.77 -19.74
N GLN A 140 -7.08 -29.02 -20.16
CA GLN A 140 -6.96 -30.19 -19.27
C GLN A 140 -5.67 -30.20 -18.44
N LYS A 141 -4.68 -29.36 -18.77
CA LYS A 141 -3.41 -29.22 -18.03
C LYS A 141 -3.35 -27.97 -17.18
N LEU A 142 -4.40 -27.17 -17.18
CA LEU A 142 -4.48 -25.92 -16.45
C LEU A 142 -5.49 -26.06 -15.32
N SER A 143 -5.04 -25.86 -14.09
CA SER A 143 -5.91 -25.87 -12.91
C SER A 143 -5.74 -24.57 -12.13
N LEU A 144 -6.84 -23.88 -11.84
CA LEU A 144 -6.84 -22.61 -11.14
C LEU A 144 -7.47 -22.75 -9.77
N TYR A 145 -6.80 -22.23 -8.76
CA TYR A 145 -7.21 -22.28 -7.36
C TYR A 145 -7.32 -20.88 -6.80
N LEU A 146 -8.52 -20.51 -6.34
CA LEU A 146 -8.76 -19.30 -5.58
C LEU A 146 -8.78 -19.65 -4.09
N SER A 147 -7.79 -19.17 -3.33
CA SER A 147 -7.82 -19.21 -1.88
C SER A 147 -8.43 -17.93 -1.32
N ASP A 148 -9.54 -18.08 -0.61
CA ASP A 148 -10.25 -17.00 0.06
C ASP A 148 -10.01 -17.08 1.58
N ASP A 149 -9.14 -16.20 2.06
CA ASP A 149 -8.85 -16.01 3.48
C ASP A 149 -9.99 -15.27 4.20
N GLY A 150 -10.88 -14.58 3.48
CA GLY A 150 -12.07 -13.96 4.06
C GLY A 150 -13.18 -14.96 4.35
N GLY A 151 -13.16 -16.12 3.68
CA GLY A 151 -14.23 -17.12 3.77
C GLY A 151 -15.58 -16.56 3.37
N SER A 152 -15.61 -15.66 2.39
CA SER A 152 -16.79 -14.86 2.04
C SER A 152 -17.71 -15.57 1.07
N GLN A 153 -19.00 -15.62 1.41
CA GLN A 153 -20.05 -16.09 0.51
C GLN A 153 -20.11 -15.26 -0.79
N LEU A 154 -19.78 -13.96 -0.73
CA LEU A 154 -19.78 -13.07 -1.90
C LEU A 154 -18.63 -13.42 -2.86
N THR A 155 -17.44 -13.74 -2.34
CA THR A 155 -16.30 -14.18 -3.15
C THR A 155 -16.60 -15.52 -3.83
N PHE A 156 -17.22 -16.46 -3.11
CA PHE A 156 -17.66 -17.73 -3.69
C PHE A 156 -18.72 -17.53 -4.78
N TYR A 157 -19.72 -16.66 -4.55
CA TYR A 157 -20.73 -16.32 -5.55
C TYR A 157 -20.11 -15.68 -6.81
N ALA A 158 -19.16 -14.77 -6.63
CA ALA A 158 -18.45 -14.17 -7.74
C ALA A 158 -17.71 -15.22 -8.57
N LEU A 159 -17.06 -16.19 -7.92
CA LEU A 159 -16.38 -17.28 -8.61
C LEU A 159 -17.36 -18.21 -9.34
N PHE A 160 -18.53 -18.45 -8.76
CA PHE A 160 -19.60 -19.20 -9.40
C PHE A 160 -20.12 -18.52 -10.67
N GLU A 161 -20.36 -17.21 -10.63
CA GLU A 161 -20.75 -16.45 -11.82
C GLU A 161 -19.62 -16.43 -12.87
N ALA A 162 -18.37 -16.26 -12.44
CA ALA A 162 -17.19 -16.35 -13.31
C ALA A 162 -17.09 -17.71 -14.01
N SER A 163 -17.37 -18.80 -13.31
CA SER A 163 -17.35 -20.15 -13.87
C SER A 163 -18.36 -20.29 -15.03
N ASN A 164 -19.54 -19.69 -14.90
CA ASN A 164 -20.56 -19.70 -15.96
C ASN A 164 -20.16 -18.79 -17.13
N PHE A 165 -19.61 -17.61 -16.84
CA PHE A 165 -19.16 -16.68 -17.87
C PHE A 165 -17.93 -17.21 -18.64
N SER A 166 -17.06 -17.99 -18.00
CA SER A 166 -15.85 -18.56 -18.61
C SER A 166 -16.15 -19.41 -19.86
N LYS A 167 -17.32 -20.08 -19.90
CA LYS A 167 -17.84 -20.85 -21.05
C LYS A 167 -17.97 -20.02 -22.32
N TYR A 168 -18.13 -18.70 -22.19
CA TYR A 168 -18.25 -17.75 -23.29
C TYR A 168 -16.95 -16.97 -23.49
N TRP A 169 -16.32 -16.54 -22.38
CA TRP A 169 -15.13 -15.71 -22.40
C TRP A 169 -13.90 -16.39 -23.00
N ILE A 170 -13.62 -17.63 -22.59
CA ILE A 170 -12.41 -18.36 -23.04
C ILE A 170 -12.42 -18.61 -24.56
N PRO A 171 -13.50 -19.16 -25.16
CA PRO A 171 -13.53 -19.33 -26.62
C PRO A 171 -13.53 -18.00 -27.37
N PHE A 172 -14.14 -16.94 -26.83
CA PHE A 172 -14.06 -15.59 -27.39
C PHE A 172 -12.61 -15.08 -27.41
N CYS A 173 -11.92 -15.22 -26.28
CA CYS A 173 -10.51 -14.89 -26.12
C CYS A 173 -9.63 -15.61 -27.15
N LYS A 174 -9.79 -16.92 -27.30
CA LYS A 174 -9.01 -17.73 -28.25
C LYS A 174 -9.32 -17.37 -29.70
N LYS A 175 -10.60 -17.22 -30.05
CA LYS A 175 -11.04 -16.95 -31.43
C LYS A 175 -10.56 -15.60 -31.96
N TYR A 176 -10.60 -14.56 -31.13
CA TYR A 176 -10.28 -13.19 -31.54
C TYR A 176 -8.91 -12.70 -31.06
N ASN A 177 -8.10 -13.58 -30.46
CA ASN A 177 -6.80 -13.23 -29.91
C ASN A 177 -6.84 -11.99 -28.99
N VAL A 178 -7.85 -11.94 -28.12
CA VAL A 178 -8.17 -10.80 -27.23
C VAL A 178 -7.02 -10.47 -26.28
N GLU A 179 -6.57 -9.22 -26.26
CA GLU A 179 -5.55 -8.76 -25.31
C GLU A 179 -5.90 -7.33 -24.86
N PRO A 180 -5.84 -7.00 -23.55
CA PRO A 180 -5.53 -7.86 -22.40
C PRO A 180 -6.61 -8.93 -22.14
N ARG A 181 -6.27 -9.99 -21.38
CA ARG A 181 -7.20 -11.10 -21.07
C ARG A 181 -8.18 -10.80 -19.93
N SER A 182 -8.03 -9.67 -19.26
CA SER A 182 -8.97 -9.17 -18.25
C SER A 182 -10.20 -8.54 -18.92
N PRO A 183 -11.42 -9.06 -18.69
CA PRO A 183 -12.64 -8.53 -19.32
C PRO A 183 -12.88 -7.05 -19.05
N GLU A 184 -12.76 -6.60 -17.80
CA GLU A 184 -13.00 -5.21 -17.42
C GLU A 184 -12.08 -4.26 -18.19
N ILE A 185 -10.79 -4.60 -18.27
CA ILE A 185 -9.81 -3.76 -18.96
C ILE A 185 -10.03 -3.80 -20.47
N TYR A 186 -10.31 -4.97 -21.04
CA TYR A 186 -10.57 -5.11 -22.46
C TYR A 186 -11.82 -4.31 -22.90
N PHE A 187 -12.92 -4.41 -22.16
CA PHE A 187 -14.16 -3.69 -22.48
C PHE A 187 -14.11 -2.19 -22.13
N ALA A 188 -13.25 -1.77 -21.20
CA ALA A 188 -13.02 -0.35 -20.90
C ALA A 188 -12.18 0.36 -21.97
N GLN A 189 -11.29 -0.37 -22.66
CA GLN A 189 -10.60 0.16 -23.84
C GLN A 189 -11.65 0.39 -24.93
N LYS A 190 -11.85 1.65 -25.34
CA LYS A 190 -12.81 2.08 -26.39
C LYS A 190 -12.42 1.57 -27.80
N ILE A 191 -12.07 0.30 -27.92
CA ILE A 191 -11.81 -0.39 -29.17
C ILE A 191 -13.17 -0.62 -29.82
N ASP A 192 -13.26 -0.39 -31.13
CA ASP A 192 -14.44 -0.63 -31.95
C ASP A 192 -14.94 -2.06 -31.70
N LEU A 193 -15.96 -2.20 -30.83
CA LEU A 193 -16.40 -3.48 -30.30
C LEU A 193 -17.00 -4.27 -31.46
N HIS A 194 -16.20 -5.14 -32.08
CA HIS A 194 -16.65 -6.02 -33.15
C HIS A 194 -17.85 -6.92 -32.75
N GLN A 195 -18.23 -6.96 -31.46
CA GLN A 195 -19.36 -7.74 -30.92
C GLN A 195 -20.02 -7.09 -29.66
N PRO A 196 -21.07 -6.26 -29.79
CA PRO A 196 -21.79 -5.69 -28.64
C PRO A 196 -22.50 -6.74 -27.76
N SER A 197 -22.70 -7.96 -28.27
CA SER A 197 -23.33 -9.07 -27.54
C SER A 197 -22.52 -9.53 -26.32
N PHE A 198 -21.20 -9.65 -26.44
CA PHE A 198 -20.33 -10.13 -25.34
C PHE A 198 -20.12 -9.07 -24.25
N SER A 199 -20.00 -7.81 -24.66
CA SER A 199 -19.99 -6.68 -23.71
C SER A 199 -21.26 -6.67 -22.86
N ARG A 200 -22.43 -6.90 -23.48
CA ARG A 200 -23.70 -7.00 -22.75
C ARG A 200 -23.73 -8.15 -21.74
N GLU A 201 -23.18 -9.32 -22.07
CA GLU A 201 -23.13 -10.45 -21.12
C GLU A 201 -22.18 -10.18 -19.95
N TRP A 202 -21.03 -9.52 -20.19
CA TRP A 202 -20.14 -9.05 -19.13
C TRP A 202 -20.85 -8.05 -18.20
N THR A 203 -21.49 -7.02 -18.75
CA THR A 203 -22.20 -6.00 -17.97
C THR A 203 -23.32 -6.61 -17.13
N LYS A 204 -24.08 -7.58 -17.66
CA LYS A 204 -25.09 -8.32 -16.89
C LYS A 204 -24.52 -9.10 -15.72
N MET A 205 -23.36 -9.74 -15.90
CA MET A 205 -22.70 -10.42 -14.79
C MET A 205 -22.21 -9.43 -13.74
N LYS A 206 -21.52 -8.37 -14.18
CA LYS A 206 -20.98 -7.31 -13.32
C LYS A 206 -22.06 -6.68 -12.44
N SER A 207 -23.18 -6.24 -13.03
CA SER A 207 -24.31 -5.65 -12.31
C SER A 207 -24.92 -6.59 -11.26
N ARG A 208 -25.00 -7.91 -11.54
CA ARG A 208 -25.48 -8.91 -10.57
C ARG A 208 -24.52 -9.11 -9.40
N LEU A 209 -23.22 -8.96 -9.63
CA LEU A 209 -22.21 -9.05 -8.58
C LEU A 209 -22.21 -7.81 -7.70
N GLU A 210 -22.22 -6.62 -8.31
CA GLU A 210 -22.26 -5.34 -7.62
C GLU A 210 -23.51 -5.25 -6.74
N SER A 211 -24.69 -5.58 -7.28
CA SER A 211 -25.92 -5.62 -6.49
C SER A 211 -25.87 -6.60 -5.31
N ALA A 212 -25.19 -7.75 -5.44
CA ALA A 212 -25.05 -8.69 -4.32
C ALA A 212 -24.07 -8.19 -3.25
N VAL A 213 -23.03 -7.47 -3.67
CA VAL A 213 -22.06 -6.82 -2.76
C VAL A 213 -22.73 -5.68 -2.00
N GLU A 214 -23.47 -4.81 -2.69
CA GLU A 214 -24.24 -3.72 -2.09
C GLU A 214 -25.29 -4.24 -1.10
N ASN A 215 -26.02 -5.30 -1.46
CA ASN A 215 -27.00 -5.93 -0.57
C ASN A 215 -26.37 -6.78 0.55
N GLY A 216 -25.05 -6.96 0.55
CA GLY A 216 -24.31 -7.80 1.49
C GLY A 216 -24.73 -9.29 1.48
N SER A 217 -25.50 -9.74 0.48
CA SER A 217 -26.10 -11.07 0.47
C SER A 217 -26.37 -11.59 -0.94
N VAL A 218 -26.29 -12.92 -1.08
CA VAL A 218 -26.56 -13.61 -2.35
C VAL A 218 -28.05 -13.96 -2.45
N PRO A 219 -28.71 -13.72 -3.61
CA PRO A 219 -30.12 -14.05 -3.82
C PRO A 219 -30.44 -15.53 -3.55
N LYS A 220 -31.60 -15.82 -2.93
CA LYS A 220 -32.00 -17.18 -2.54
C LYS A 220 -32.12 -18.13 -3.74
N GLU A 221 -32.58 -17.62 -4.88
CA GLU A 221 -32.69 -18.37 -6.13
C GLU A 221 -31.34 -18.90 -6.59
N ILE A 222 -30.27 -18.11 -6.39
CA ILE A 222 -28.91 -18.51 -6.74
C ILE A 222 -28.34 -19.49 -5.72
N LYS A 223 -28.58 -19.28 -4.42
CA LYS A 223 -28.15 -20.22 -3.36
C LYS A 223 -28.65 -21.64 -3.63
N ASN A 224 -29.89 -21.78 -4.12
CA ASN A 224 -30.49 -23.07 -4.45
C ASN A 224 -29.90 -23.74 -5.71
N ARG A 225 -29.17 -23.00 -6.57
CA ARG A 225 -28.55 -23.55 -7.79
C ARG A 225 -27.27 -24.33 -7.54
N HIS A 226 -26.61 -24.12 -6.40
CA HIS A 226 -25.35 -24.78 -6.11
C HIS A 226 -25.26 -25.21 -4.63
N LYS A 227 -25.12 -26.51 -4.40
CA LYS A 227 -25.04 -27.11 -3.04
C LYS A 227 -23.96 -26.47 -2.17
N GLY A 228 -22.84 -26.03 -2.75
CA GLY A 228 -21.74 -25.40 -2.01
C GLY A 228 -22.13 -24.16 -1.20
N PHE A 229 -23.24 -23.48 -1.51
CA PHE A 229 -23.72 -22.37 -0.70
C PHE A 229 -24.20 -22.79 0.70
N SER A 230 -24.45 -24.09 0.95
CA SER A 230 -24.82 -24.60 2.28
C SER A 230 -23.71 -24.51 3.32
N GLU A 231 -22.47 -24.29 2.88
CA GLU A 231 -21.32 -24.13 3.77
C GLU A 231 -21.41 -22.84 4.61
N TRP A 232 -22.13 -21.82 4.15
CA TRP A 232 -22.33 -20.56 4.87
C TRP A 232 -23.67 -20.55 5.61
N ASN A 233 -23.63 -20.98 6.87
CA ASN A 233 -24.75 -20.91 7.82
C ASN A 233 -24.52 -19.81 8.88
N SER A 234 -25.47 -19.60 9.79
CA SER A 234 -25.40 -18.53 10.80
C SER A 234 -24.27 -18.68 11.83
N GLN A 235 -23.61 -19.83 11.91
CA GLN A 235 -22.49 -20.09 12.83
C GLN A 235 -21.12 -19.85 12.19
N VAL A 236 -21.07 -19.62 10.87
CA VAL A 236 -19.83 -19.43 10.11
C VAL A 236 -19.43 -17.96 10.15
N THR A 237 -18.22 -17.70 10.63
CA THR A 237 -17.63 -16.36 10.65
C THR A 237 -16.29 -16.37 9.92
N LYS A 238 -15.76 -15.19 9.57
CA LYS A 238 -14.42 -15.05 8.95
C LYS A 238 -13.28 -15.64 9.80
N GLN A 239 -13.47 -15.76 11.11
CA GLN A 239 -12.45 -16.17 12.07
C GLN A 239 -12.66 -17.60 12.59
N ASP A 240 -13.87 -18.12 12.45
CA ASP A 240 -14.25 -19.47 12.88
C ASP A 240 -15.11 -20.13 11.81
N HIS A 241 -14.48 -21.02 11.05
CA HIS A 241 -15.15 -21.84 10.06
C HIS A 241 -14.29 -23.06 9.71
N LYS A 242 -14.97 -24.15 9.33
CA LYS A 242 -14.30 -25.33 8.78
C LYS A 242 -13.71 -25.01 7.41
N SER A 243 -12.78 -25.85 6.95
CA SER A 243 -12.27 -25.77 5.58
C SER A 243 -13.40 -25.98 4.57
N ILE A 244 -13.50 -25.09 3.58
CA ILE A 244 -14.47 -25.16 2.48
C ILE A 244 -13.69 -25.40 1.19
N VAL A 245 -13.96 -26.51 0.51
CA VAL A 245 -13.37 -26.83 -0.80
C VAL A 245 -14.49 -27.10 -1.80
N GLN A 246 -14.53 -26.35 -2.90
CA GLN A 246 -15.55 -26.52 -3.93
C GLN A 246 -14.88 -26.52 -5.31
N ILE A 247 -15.10 -27.57 -6.10
CA ILE A 247 -14.67 -27.65 -7.50
C ILE A 247 -15.84 -27.17 -8.36
N LEU A 248 -15.72 -25.96 -8.92
CA LEU A 248 -16.78 -25.35 -9.74
C LEU A 248 -16.72 -25.83 -11.18
N ILE A 249 -15.50 -26.06 -11.69
CA ILE A 249 -15.25 -26.65 -12.99
C ILE A 249 -14.27 -27.78 -12.77
N ASP A 250 -14.67 -28.99 -13.12
CA ASP A 250 -13.80 -30.15 -13.13
C ASP A 250 -13.28 -30.36 -14.56
N GLY A 251 -12.06 -29.92 -14.85
CA GLY A 251 -11.47 -29.99 -16.20
C GLY A 251 -11.19 -31.43 -16.67
N TRP A 252 -11.26 -32.40 -15.77
CA TRP A 252 -11.10 -33.82 -16.09
C TRP A 252 -12.43 -34.44 -16.53
N ASN A 253 -13.55 -33.85 -16.14
CA ASN A 253 -14.87 -34.24 -16.56
C ASN A 253 -15.13 -33.83 -18.02
N THR A 254 -15.48 -34.81 -18.86
CA THR A 254 -15.77 -34.58 -20.29
C THR A 254 -16.97 -33.67 -20.54
N ASN A 255 -17.84 -33.47 -19.56
CA ASN A 255 -19.02 -32.61 -19.65
C ASN A 255 -18.73 -31.14 -19.28
N ALA A 256 -17.54 -30.85 -18.72
CA ALA A 256 -17.13 -29.49 -18.36
C ALA A 256 -16.60 -28.75 -19.60
N VAL A 257 -17.50 -28.42 -20.52
CA VAL A 257 -17.18 -27.81 -21.82
C VAL A 257 -17.69 -26.38 -21.94
N ASP A 258 -17.03 -25.63 -22.82
CA ASP A 258 -17.43 -24.31 -23.29
C ASP A 258 -18.59 -24.41 -24.31
N VAL A 259 -19.07 -23.26 -24.80
CA VAL A 259 -20.17 -23.22 -25.78
C VAL A 259 -19.81 -23.77 -27.17
N GLN A 260 -18.53 -24.02 -27.43
CA GLN A 260 -18.03 -24.64 -28.66
C GLN A 260 -17.73 -26.14 -28.48
N GLY A 261 -17.95 -26.70 -27.28
CA GLY A 261 -17.68 -28.10 -26.96
C GLY A 261 -16.23 -28.39 -26.54
N ASN A 262 -15.38 -27.38 -26.37
CA ASN A 262 -14.01 -27.57 -25.88
C ASN A 262 -13.99 -27.65 -24.35
N ARG A 263 -13.06 -28.43 -23.79
CA ARG A 263 -12.92 -28.53 -22.32
C ARG A 263 -12.49 -27.21 -21.68
N LEU A 264 -12.96 -26.98 -20.47
CA LEU A 264 -12.56 -25.84 -19.63
C LEU A 264 -11.46 -26.24 -18.62
N PRO A 265 -10.61 -25.29 -18.19
CA PRO A 265 -9.67 -25.49 -17.09
C PRO A 265 -10.38 -25.83 -15.77
N THR A 266 -9.72 -26.61 -14.92
CA THR A 266 -10.22 -26.89 -13.56
C THR A 266 -10.27 -25.58 -12.75
N LEU A 267 -11.36 -25.36 -12.01
CA LEU A 267 -11.55 -24.17 -11.17
C LEU A 267 -11.96 -24.58 -9.76
N VAL A 268 -11.12 -24.27 -8.79
CA VAL A 268 -11.28 -24.68 -7.39
C VAL A 268 -11.36 -23.46 -6.48
N TYR A 269 -12.39 -23.42 -5.64
CA TYR A 269 -12.50 -22.53 -4.49
C TYR A 269 -11.96 -23.23 -3.25
N LEU A 270 -11.13 -22.52 -2.49
CA LEU A 270 -10.62 -22.98 -1.21
C LEU A 270 -10.76 -21.87 -0.17
N SER A 271 -11.38 -22.18 0.95
CA SER A 271 -11.21 -21.44 2.19
C SER A 271 -10.69 -22.40 3.25
N ARG A 272 -9.53 -22.09 3.82
CA ARG A 272 -8.86 -22.95 4.81
C ARG A 272 -9.57 -22.87 6.16
N GLU A 273 -9.46 -23.92 6.97
CA GLU A 273 -10.00 -23.88 8.33
C GLU A 273 -9.38 -22.73 9.14
N LYS A 274 -10.23 -21.99 9.84
CA LYS A 274 -9.85 -20.97 10.80
C LYS A 274 -10.56 -21.22 12.11
N LYS A 275 -9.81 -21.04 13.21
CA LYS A 275 -10.31 -21.15 14.57
C LYS A 275 -9.79 -19.99 15.41
N PRO A 276 -10.60 -19.45 16.33
CA PRO A 276 -10.16 -18.42 17.26
C PRO A 276 -8.92 -18.87 18.06
N GLY A 277 -7.96 -17.97 18.23
CA GLY A 277 -6.73 -18.23 19.00
C GLY A 277 -5.63 -19.01 18.26
N ILE A 278 -5.88 -19.52 17.04
CA ILE A 278 -4.86 -20.20 16.24
C ILE A 278 -4.27 -19.25 15.20
N ALA A 279 -2.96 -19.02 15.25
CA ALA A 279 -2.26 -18.20 14.27
C ALA A 279 -2.29 -18.85 12.88
N HIS A 280 -2.89 -18.16 11.92
CA HIS A 280 -3.09 -18.68 10.56
C HIS A 280 -1.99 -18.24 9.57
N ASN A 281 -1.04 -17.38 9.93
CA ASN A 281 0.11 -17.00 9.09
C ASN A 281 -0.27 -16.36 7.73
N PHE A 282 -1.39 -15.61 7.64
CA PHE A 282 -1.78 -14.81 6.46
C PHE A 282 -1.56 -15.52 5.11
N LYS A 283 -1.01 -14.82 4.10
CA LYS A 283 -0.76 -15.35 2.75
C LYS A 283 0.12 -16.60 2.77
N ALA A 284 1.13 -16.66 3.63
CA ALA A 284 1.98 -17.83 3.80
C ALA A 284 1.22 -19.12 4.10
N GLY A 285 0.30 -19.07 5.06
CA GLY A 285 -0.50 -20.23 5.41
C GLY A 285 -1.53 -20.58 4.32
N SER A 286 -2.05 -19.60 3.58
CA SER A 286 -2.95 -19.80 2.44
C SER A 286 -2.23 -20.55 1.32
N MET A 287 -1.08 -20.06 0.87
CA MET A 287 -0.27 -20.70 -0.19
C MET A 287 0.18 -22.11 0.20
N ASN A 288 0.64 -22.32 1.44
CA ASN A 288 1.05 -23.65 1.87
C ASN A 288 -0.13 -24.63 1.97
N THR A 289 -1.35 -24.13 2.20
CA THR A 289 -2.57 -24.96 2.14
C THR A 289 -2.93 -25.29 0.69
N LEU A 290 -2.84 -24.31 -0.21
CA LEU A 290 -3.05 -24.53 -1.64
C LEU A 290 -2.11 -25.60 -2.21
N ILE A 291 -0.82 -25.59 -1.85
CA ILE A 291 0.13 -26.63 -2.29
C ILE A 291 -0.34 -28.03 -1.88
N ARG A 292 -0.83 -28.20 -0.63
CA ARG A 292 -1.33 -29.49 -0.13
C ARG A 292 -2.64 -29.92 -0.79
N VAL A 293 -3.51 -28.96 -1.12
CA VAL A 293 -4.78 -29.27 -1.77
C VAL A 293 -4.56 -29.57 -3.25
N SER A 294 -3.70 -28.83 -3.94
CA SER A 294 -3.42 -29.07 -5.36
C SER A 294 -2.68 -30.39 -5.57
N SER A 295 -1.82 -30.83 -4.64
CA SER A 295 -1.18 -32.15 -4.71
C SER A 295 -2.18 -33.32 -4.71
N GLU A 296 -3.38 -33.14 -4.14
CA GLU A 296 -4.44 -34.16 -4.15
C GLU A 296 -5.37 -34.05 -5.36
N ILE A 297 -5.51 -32.85 -5.96
CA ILE A 297 -6.47 -32.59 -7.04
C ILE A 297 -5.82 -32.74 -8.42
N SER A 298 -4.73 -32.03 -8.69
CA SER A 298 -4.09 -31.96 -10.01
C SER A 298 -2.65 -32.46 -10.00
N ASN A 299 -1.95 -32.30 -8.87
CA ASN A 299 -0.55 -32.62 -8.66
C ASN A 299 0.37 -32.07 -9.76
N ALA A 300 0.16 -30.81 -10.15
CA ALA A 300 0.97 -30.19 -11.20
C ALA A 300 2.42 -29.94 -10.73
N PRO A 301 3.43 -30.19 -11.58
CA PRO A 301 4.83 -29.95 -11.23
C PRO A 301 5.20 -28.45 -11.22
N ILE A 302 4.39 -27.59 -11.82
CA ILE A 302 4.66 -26.15 -11.95
C ILE A 302 3.50 -25.37 -11.34
N ILE A 303 3.85 -24.40 -10.49
CA ILE A 303 2.88 -23.52 -9.83
C ILE A 303 3.14 -22.08 -10.29
N LEU A 304 2.11 -21.42 -10.80
CA LEU A 304 2.08 -19.97 -11.04
C LEU A 304 1.35 -19.31 -9.87
N ASN A 305 2.07 -18.52 -9.07
CA ASN A 305 1.47 -17.75 -7.99
C ASN A 305 1.20 -16.31 -8.42
N LEU A 306 0.02 -15.79 -8.13
CA LEU A 306 -0.36 -14.43 -8.47
C LEU A 306 -1.24 -13.79 -7.39
N ASP A 307 -1.09 -12.49 -7.20
CA ASP A 307 -1.97 -11.70 -6.33
C ASP A 307 -3.33 -11.46 -7.00
N CYS A 308 -4.40 -11.28 -6.22
CA CYS A 308 -5.75 -11.11 -6.75
C CYS A 308 -5.96 -9.81 -7.54
N ASP A 309 -5.06 -8.82 -7.35
CA ASP A 309 -5.05 -7.54 -8.05
C ASP A 309 -4.12 -7.53 -9.28
N MET A 310 -3.57 -8.68 -9.67
CA MET A 310 -2.69 -8.84 -10.83
C MET A 310 -3.34 -9.79 -11.84
N TYR A 311 -3.57 -9.34 -13.07
CA TYR A 311 -4.13 -10.13 -14.17
C TYR A 311 -3.08 -10.44 -15.25
N SER A 312 -3.37 -11.45 -16.07
CA SER A 312 -2.55 -11.78 -17.24
C SER A 312 -2.84 -10.85 -18.41
N ASN A 313 -1.79 -10.20 -18.92
CA ASN A 313 -1.85 -9.35 -20.11
C ASN A 313 -1.34 -10.07 -21.36
N ASP A 314 -0.44 -11.05 -21.22
CA ASP A 314 0.07 -11.88 -22.32
C ASP A 314 -0.35 -13.35 -22.14
N GLN A 315 -1.06 -13.86 -23.15
CA GLN A 315 -1.55 -15.24 -23.23
C GLN A 315 -0.46 -16.32 -23.28
N ASP A 316 0.78 -15.95 -23.61
CA ASP A 316 1.89 -16.88 -23.77
C ASP A 316 2.87 -16.84 -22.59
N SER A 317 2.62 -16.02 -21.56
CA SER A 317 3.50 -15.86 -20.39
C SER A 317 3.89 -17.18 -19.73
N VAL A 318 2.97 -18.15 -19.73
CA VAL A 318 3.21 -19.49 -19.21
C VAL A 318 4.20 -20.26 -20.10
N ARG A 319 4.03 -20.20 -21.42
CA ARG A 319 4.93 -20.87 -22.39
C ARG A 319 6.34 -20.24 -22.38
N ASP A 320 6.43 -18.94 -22.18
CA ASP A 320 7.72 -18.26 -21.97
C ASP A 320 8.45 -18.81 -20.74
N ALA A 321 7.74 -19.02 -19.63
CA ALA A 321 8.32 -19.58 -18.41
C ALA A 321 8.79 -21.03 -18.62
N LEU A 322 8.01 -21.84 -19.36
CA LEU A 322 8.36 -23.22 -19.68
C LEU A 322 9.65 -23.35 -20.49
N CYS A 323 9.99 -22.37 -21.33
CA CYS A 323 11.27 -22.37 -22.05
C CYS A 323 12.47 -22.39 -21.08
N PHE A 324 12.33 -21.87 -19.87
CA PHE A 324 13.38 -21.94 -18.85
C PHE A 324 13.36 -23.27 -18.10
N PHE A 325 12.18 -23.72 -17.66
CA PHE A 325 12.06 -24.95 -16.85
C PHE A 325 12.38 -26.22 -17.65
N LEU A 326 12.02 -26.27 -18.93
CA LEU A 326 12.16 -27.44 -19.79
C LEU A 326 13.47 -27.45 -20.60
N ASP A 327 14.35 -26.46 -20.42
CA ASP A 327 15.67 -26.48 -21.08
C ASP A 327 16.51 -27.64 -20.54
N GLU A 328 17.04 -28.48 -21.42
CA GLU A 328 17.71 -29.72 -21.05
C GLU A 328 19.01 -29.47 -20.27
N LYS A 329 19.70 -28.36 -20.56
CA LYS A 329 21.01 -28.04 -19.97
C LYS A 329 20.88 -27.32 -18.65
N GLN A 330 19.93 -26.39 -18.53
CA GLN A 330 19.83 -25.48 -17.37
C GLN A 330 18.53 -25.61 -16.58
N GLY A 331 17.47 -26.16 -17.18
CA GLY A 331 16.13 -26.19 -16.57
C GLY A 331 16.08 -26.89 -15.22
N HIS A 332 16.82 -27.99 -15.07
CA HIS A 332 16.92 -28.74 -13.80
C HIS A 332 17.52 -27.95 -12.62
N GLN A 333 18.13 -26.78 -12.86
CA GLN A 333 18.69 -25.91 -11.82
C GLN A 333 17.79 -24.72 -11.49
N ILE A 334 16.70 -24.52 -12.24
CA ILE A 334 15.86 -23.32 -12.16
C ILE A 334 14.65 -23.63 -11.26
N PRO A 335 14.57 -23.05 -10.05
CA PRO A 335 13.47 -23.30 -9.12
C PRO A 335 12.21 -22.48 -9.45
N TYR A 336 12.40 -21.29 -10.02
CA TYR A 336 11.33 -20.37 -10.36
C TYR A 336 11.79 -19.35 -11.40
N VAL A 337 10.80 -18.80 -12.14
CA VAL A 337 10.96 -17.70 -13.09
C VAL A 337 10.15 -16.52 -12.56
N GLN A 338 10.85 -15.43 -12.25
CA GLN A 338 10.24 -14.20 -11.75
C GLN A 338 9.99 -13.22 -12.90
N TYR A 339 8.73 -12.82 -13.03
CA TYR A 339 8.32 -11.72 -13.91
C TYR A 339 8.35 -10.38 -13.18
N PRO A 340 8.61 -9.26 -13.89
CA PRO A 340 8.37 -7.93 -13.34
C PRO A 340 6.88 -7.72 -13.06
N GLN A 341 6.58 -7.03 -11.97
CA GLN A 341 5.22 -6.58 -11.66
C GLN A 341 5.02 -5.20 -12.29
N TYR A 342 4.12 -5.11 -13.28
CA TYR A 342 3.70 -3.85 -13.87
C TYR A 342 2.31 -3.46 -13.36
N TYR A 343 1.99 -2.17 -13.44
CA TYR A 343 0.69 -1.64 -13.07
C TYR A 343 0.05 -0.98 -14.29
N ASN A 344 -1.27 -1.11 -14.44
CA ASN A 344 -1.99 -0.55 -15.59
C ASN A 344 -2.48 0.89 -15.35
N ASN A 345 -2.73 1.25 -14.09
CA ASN A 345 -3.27 2.54 -13.70
C ASN A 345 -2.18 3.60 -13.46
N THR A 346 -0.89 3.24 -13.50
CA THR A 346 0.20 4.20 -13.29
C THR A 346 0.21 5.29 -14.35
N THR A 347 0.28 6.54 -13.91
CA THR A 347 0.44 7.69 -14.80
C THR A 347 1.80 7.69 -15.49
N LYS A 348 1.93 8.46 -16.57
CA LYS A 348 3.16 8.54 -17.39
C LYS A 348 4.41 8.85 -16.55
N ASN A 349 4.27 9.66 -15.50
CA ASN A 349 5.40 10.07 -14.66
C ASN A 349 5.35 9.46 -13.25
N ASP A 350 4.55 8.42 -13.02
CA ASP A 350 4.39 7.68 -11.75
C ASP A 350 4.64 8.53 -10.49
N ILE A 351 3.67 9.38 -10.14
CA ILE A 351 3.83 10.40 -9.09
C ILE A 351 4.20 9.84 -7.70
N TYR A 352 3.92 8.55 -7.46
CA TYR A 352 4.25 7.85 -6.21
C TYR A 352 5.40 6.84 -6.35
N ALA A 353 6.02 6.72 -7.52
CA ALA A 353 7.11 5.78 -7.79
C ALA A 353 6.76 4.35 -7.34
N ASN A 354 5.55 3.90 -7.68
CA ASN A 354 4.99 2.60 -7.30
C ASN A 354 5.74 1.43 -7.94
N VAL A 355 6.30 1.64 -9.14
CA VAL A 355 7.01 0.57 -9.86
C VAL A 355 8.34 0.26 -9.17
N SER A 356 8.43 -0.91 -8.55
CA SER A 356 9.68 -1.46 -8.00
C SER A 356 9.99 -2.78 -8.72
N PHE A 357 11.12 -2.83 -9.45
CA PHE A 357 11.43 -3.90 -10.41
C PHE A 357 11.84 -5.26 -9.82
N THR A 358 11.59 -5.54 -8.54
CA THR A 358 12.02 -6.80 -7.91
C THR A 358 11.10 -7.25 -6.79
N THR A 359 10.23 -8.22 -7.07
CA THR A 359 9.57 -9.08 -6.08
C THR A 359 9.89 -10.54 -6.41
N TYR A 360 9.88 -11.45 -5.43
CA TYR A 360 10.19 -12.88 -5.60
C TYR A 360 9.05 -13.68 -4.95
N GLN A 361 8.45 -14.71 -5.58
CA GLN A 361 7.44 -15.55 -4.90
C GLN A 361 7.57 -17.05 -5.24
N MET A 362 7.58 -17.93 -4.22
CA MET A 362 6.99 -19.30 -4.21
C MET A 362 7.32 -20.06 -2.91
N GLY A 363 6.30 -20.64 -2.26
CA GLY A 363 6.40 -21.31 -0.95
C GLY A 363 6.81 -20.34 0.16
N LEU A 364 6.20 -20.39 1.33
CA LEU A 364 6.37 -19.28 2.27
C LEU A 364 6.86 -19.76 3.64
N VAL A 365 8.07 -19.30 4.00
CA VAL A 365 8.67 -19.51 5.32
C VAL A 365 7.88 -18.68 6.33
N TYR A 366 7.33 -19.34 7.36
CA TYR A 366 6.58 -18.67 8.41
C TYR A 366 7.45 -17.77 9.31
N GLY A 367 6.80 -16.81 9.97
CA GLY A 367 7.39 -15.99 11.03
C GLY A 367 8.06 -14.69 10.56
N CYS A 368 7.88 -14.29 9.30
CA CYS A 368 8.30 -12.99 8.77
C CYS A 368 7.15 -12.36 7.98
N ALA A 369 7.04 -11.02 8.00
CA ALA A 369 6.03 -10.28 7.23
C ALA A 369 6.38 -10.11 5.74
N VAL A 370 7.60 -10.49 5.36
CA VAL A 370 8.13 -10.50 3.99
C VAL A 370 8.73 -11.88 3.75
N GLU A 371 7.89 -12.89 3.93
CA GLU A 371 8.21 -14.32 3.86
C GLU A 371 8.79 -14.76 2.51
N ASP A 372 8.49 -14.00 1.47
CA ASP A 372 8.77 -14.25 0.07
C ASP A 372 10.27 -14.08 -0.24
N ILE A 373 10.90 -13.03 0.31
CA ILE A 373 12.35 -12.80 0.25
C ILE A 373 13.10 -13.90 1.01
N VAL A 374 12.62 -14.28 2.19
CA VAL A 374 13.24 -15.34 2.99
C VAL A 374 13.20 -16.66 2.23
N THR A 375 12.07 -17.02 1.64
CA THR A 375 12.00 -18.24 0.84
C THR A 375 12.97 -18.19 -0.35
N GLY A 376 12.99 -17.09 -1.10
CA GLY A 376 13.94 -16.91 -2.20
C GLY A 376 15.40 -17.12 -1.77
N LEU A 377 15.79 -16.55 -0.63
CA LEU A 377 17.12 -16.74 -0.05
C LEU A 377 17.39 -18.21 0.31
N THR A 378 16.43 -18.89 0.96
CA THR A 378 16.60 -20.29 1.36
C THR A 378 16.75 -21.23 0.15
N ILE A 379 16.00 -20.98 -0.92
CA ILE A 379 16.09 -21.72 -2.18
C ILE A 379 17.47 -21.55 -2.81
N GLN A 380 17.95 -20.30 -2.93
CA GLN A 380 19.28 -20.04 -3.47
C GLN A 380 20.39 -20.66 -2.62
N CYS A 381 20.26 -20.62 -1.28
CA CYS A 381 21.20 -21.25 -0.37
C CYS A 381 21.24 -22.78 -0.46
N ARG A 382 20.24 -23.41 -1.09
CA ARG A 382 20.23 -24.85 -1.41
C ARG A 382 20.87 -25.16 -2.77
N GLY A 383 21.41 -24.16 -3.48
CA GLY A 383 22.11 -24.31 -4.75
C GLY A 383 21.26 -24.06 -6.01
N TRP A 384 19.97 -23.77 -5.85
CA TRP A 384 19.07 -23.45 -6.96
C TRP A 384 19.36 -22.08 -7.56
N LYS A 385 19.14 -21.93 -8.87
CA LYS A 385 19.46 -20.73 -9.65
C LYS A 385 18.21 -20.11 -10.27
N PRO A 386 17.56 -19.15 -9.59
CA PRO A 386 16.35 -18.53 -10.12
C PRO A 386 16.63 -17.66 -11.32
N VAL A 387 15.59 -17.50 -12.14
CA VAL A 387 15.61 -16.66 -13.34
C VAL A 387 14.71 -15.45 -13.13
N HIS A 388 15.23 -14.27 -13.45
CA HIS A 388 14.39 -13.11 -13.71
C HIS A 388 14.23 -12.97 -15.22
N TYR A 389 12.99 -12.85 -15.70
CA TYR A 389 12.65 -12.71 -17.11
C TYR A 389 11.77 -11.47 -17.29
N ASN A 390 12.28 -10.53 -18.09
CA ASN A 390 11.56 -9.33 -18.48
C ASN A 390 11.13 -9.47 -19.95
N PRO A 391 9.86 -9.82 -20.22
CA PRO A 391 9.34 -9.98 -21.57
C PRO A 391 9.23 -8.64 -22.31
N SER A 392 9.24 -8.65 -23.64
CA SER A 392 9.04 -7.43 -24.44
C SER A 392 7.64 -6.83 -24.29
N LYS A 393 6.66 -7.67 -23.94
CA LYS A 393 5.29 -7.29 -23.60
C LYS A 393 5.07 -7.62 -22.13
N ASN A 394 4.53 -6.67 -21.36
CA ASN A 394 4.27 -6.88 -19.94
C ASN A 394 3.37 -8.12 -19.74
N ALA A 395 3.90 -9.16 -19.11
CA ALA A 395 3.16 -10.43 -18.91
C ALA A 395 2.00 -10.28 -17.93
N PHE A 396 2.27 -9.60 -16.81
CA PHE A 396 1.34 -9.42 -15.71
C PHE A 396 1.17 -7.93 -15.42
N GLN A 397 -0.07 -7.51 -15.20
CA GLN A 397 -0.42 -6.13 -14.87
C GLN A 397 -1.37 -6.12 -13.68
N GLY A 398 -1.19 -5.20 -12.74
CA GLY A 398 -2.12 -5.01 -11.64
C GLY A 398 -2.43 -3.57 -11.32
N VAL A 399 -2.92 -3.32 -10.12
CA VAL A 399 -3.40 -2.01 -9.66
C VAL A 399 -2.45 -1.42 -8.62
N ALA A 400 -1.78 -0.33 -8.98
CA ALA A 400 -0.92 0.44 -8.07
C ALA A 400 -1.75 1.28 -7.08
N PRO A 401 -1.23 1.55 -5.87
CA PRO A 401 -1.79 2.55 -4.98
C PRO A 401 -1.86 3.93 -5.64
N ILE A 402 -3.01 4.60 -5.51
CA ILE A 402 -3.26 5.93 -6.10
C ILE A 402 -3.27 7.07 -5.08
N THR A 403 -2.97 6.77 -3.81
CA THR A 403 -2.88 7.76 -2.74
C THR A 403 -1.55 7.66 -2.02
N LEU A 404 -1.07 8.81 -1.51
CA LEU A 404 0.23 8.90 -0.85
C LEU A 404 0.28 8.11 0.46
N ASP A 405 -0.80 8.12 1.24
CA ASP A 405 -0.90 7.42 2.53
C ASP A 405 -0.79 5.89 2.35
N ILE A 406 -1.56 5.30 1.42
CA ILE A 406 -1.52 3.87 1.13
C ILE A 406 -0.13 3.47 0.62
N ALA A 407 0.46 4.28 -0.27
CA ALA A 407 1.81 4.05 -0.77
C ALA A 407 2.85 4.07 0.38
N LEU A 408 2.80 5.05 1.28
CA LEU A 408 3.73 5.15 2.41
C LEU A 408 3.54 4.01 3.43
N ILE A 409 2.31 3.57 3.69
CA ILE A 409 2.01 2.42 4.55
C ILE A 409 2.58 1.13 3.95
N GLN A 410 2.44 0.94 2.63
CA GLN A 410 3.00 -0.22 1.94
C GLN A 410 4.53 -0.27 2.09
N PHE A 411 5.23 0.84 1.84
CA PHE A 411 6.68 0.89 1.99
C PHE A 411 7.16 0.78 3.44
N LYS A 412 6.37 1.23 4.42
CA LYS A 412 6.65 0.99 5.85
C LYS A 412 6.64 -0.51 6.13
N ARG A 413 5.59 -1.23 5.70
CA ARG A 413 5.46 -2.69 5.89
C ARG A 413 6.64 -3.44 5.29
N TRP A 414 7.01 -3.12 4.06
CA TRP A 414 8.15 -3.76 3.40
C TRP A 414 9.45 -3.48 4.14
N SER A 415 9.73 -2.22 4.44
CA SER A 415 10.96 -1.84 5.14
C SER A 415 11.05 -2.46 6.53
N GLU A 416 9.94 -2.57 7.25
CA GLU A 416 9.89 -3.16 8.59
C GLU A 416 10.15 -4.66 8.53
N GLY A 417 9.42 -5.39 7.69
CA GLY A 417 9.61 -6.84 7.54
C GLY A 417 11.00 -7.20 7.00
N MET A 418 11.51 -6.45 6.02
CA MET A 418 12.86 -6.61 5.50
C MET A 418 13.91 -6.37 6.58
N PHE A 419 13.79 -5.28 7.36
CA PHE A 419 14.77 -5.00 8.40
C PHE A 419 14.72 -6.03 9.55
N GLN A 420 13.55 -6.61 9.85
CA GLN A 420 13.46 -7.75 10.77
C GLN A 420 14.24 -8.98 10.27
N ILE A 421 14.28 -9.24 8.96
CA ILE A 421 15.09 -10.34 8.40
C ILE A 421 16.58 -10.13 8.75
N PHE A 422 17.06 -8.89 8.72
CA PHE A 422 18.46 -8.56 9.01
C PHE A 422 18.93 -9.00 10.41
N PHE A 423 18.05 -8.93 11.42
CA PHE A 423 18.34 -9.40 12.79
C PHE A 423 17.97 -10.87 13.03
N SER A 424 17.33 -11.52 12.06
CA SER A 424 16.92 -12.91 12.19
C SER A 424 18.05 -13.87 11.81
N LYS A 425 17.85 -15.17 12.07
CA LYS A 425 18.72 -16.25 11.56
C LYS A 425 18.84 -16.27 10.03
N TYR A 426 17.95 -15.58 9.31
CA TYR A 426 17.93 -15.48 7.85
C TYR A 426 18.68 -14.26 7.31
N CYS A 427 19.48 -13.56 8.13
CA CYS A 427 20.39 -12.53 7.64
C CYS A 427 21.27 -13.09 6.49
N PRO A 428 21.29 -12.48 5.28
CA PRO A 428 22.01 -13.02 4.13
C PRO A 428 23.52 -13.24 4.37
N PHE A 429 24.15 -12.37 5.17
CA PHE A 429 25.57 -12.48 5.52
C PHE A 429 25.87 -13.62 6.51
N ILE A 430 24.87 -14.13 7.23
CA ILE A 430 25.00 -15.24 8.16
C ILE A 430 24.52 -16.52 7.49
N TYR A 431 23.25 -16.55 7.06
CA TYR A 431 22.61 -17.73 6.51
C TYR A 431 23.18 -18.16 5.16
N GLY A 432 23.51 -17.17 4.31
CA GLY A 432 24.05 -17.35 2.97
C GLY A 432 25.57 -17.47 2.92
N HIS A 433 26.28 -17.29 4.04
CA HIS A 433 27.74 -17.40 4.09
C HIS A 433 28.21 -18.77 3.62
N GLY A 434 29.16 -18.80 2.68
CA GLY A 434 29.65 -20.03 2.07
C GLY A 434 28.66 -20.76 1.14
N LYS A 435 27.39 -20.35 1.06
CA LYS A 435 26.35 -20.99 0.23
C LYS A 435 26.05 -20.22 -1.05
N ILE A 436 26.02 -18.89 -0.96
CA ILE A 436 25.81 -17.99 -2.10
C ILE A 436 26.94 -16.97 -2.20
N LYS A 437 27.18 -16.46 -3.41
CA LYS A 437 28.24 -15.46 -3.68
C LYS A 437 28.01 -14.19 -2.86
N LEU A 438 29.10 -13.54 -2.43
CA LEU A 438 29.04 -12.29 -1.66
C LEU A 438 28.19 -11.21 -2.35
N GLY A 439 28.29 -11.08 -3.67
CA GLY A 439 27.46 -10.13 -4.43
C GLY A 439 25.95 -10.41 -4.31
N ALA A 440 25.54 -11.69 -4.24
CA ALA A 440 24.13 -12.04 -4.00
C ALA A 440 23.71 -11.72 -2.55
N GLN A 441 24.58 -11.98 -1.56
CA GLN A 441 24.34 -11.61 -0.16
C GLN A 441 24.13 -10.09 -0.03
N MET A 442 25.00 -9.30 -0.65
CA MET A 442 24.88 -7.84 -0.72
C MET A 442 23.60 -7.42 -1.44
N GLY A 443 23.23 -8.08 -2.54
CA GLY A 443 22.01 -7.80 -3.30
C GLY A 443 20.74 -7.94 -2.45
N TYR A 444 20.62 -9.01 -1.66
CA TYR A 444 19.53 -9.14 -0.68
C TYR A 444 19.57 -8.02 0.36
N CYS A 445 20.75 -7.64 0.84
CA CYS A 445 20.90 -6.63 1.88
C CYS A 445 20.55 -5.19 1.46
N ILE A 446 20.45 -4.89 0.16
CA ILE A 446 20.00 -3.57 -0.33
C ILE A 446 18.66 -3.19 0.30
N TYR A 447 17.69 -4.11 0.26
CA TYR A 447 16.32 -3.87 0.73
C TYR A 447 16.21 -3.97 2.26
N LEU A 448 16.95 -4.89 2.87
CA LEU A 448 17.03 -5.05 4.34
C LEU A 448 17.56 -3.79 5.05
N LEU A 449 18.31 -2.95 4.35
CA LEU A 449 18.92 -1.73 4.91
C LEU A 449 18.14 -0.44 4.60
N TRP A 450 16.94 -0.51 4.01
CA TRP A 450 16.08 0.66 3.77
C TRP A 450 15.77 1.44 5.06
N ALA A 451 15.39 0.74 6.13
CA ALA A 451 15.11 1.33 7.43
C ALA A 451 16.34 2.06 8.01
N PRO A 452 17.52 1.43 8.15
CA PRO A 452 18.75 2.11 8.59
C PRO A 452 19.16 3.35 7.80
N VAL A 453 18.89 3.39 6.49
CA VAL A 453 19.23 4.53 5.62
C VAL A 453 18.39 5.79 5.93
N SER A 454 17.31 5.66 6.69
CA SER A 454 16.56 6.82 7.22
C SER A 454 17.39 7.71 8.15
N LEU A 455 18.21 7.12 9.03
CA LEU A 455 19.01 7.84 10.02
C LEU A 455 20.01 8.84 9.40
N PRO A 456 20.90 8.44 8.46
CA PRO A 456 21.82 9.38 7.86
C PRO A 456 21.08 10.46 7.05
N THR A 457 19.87 10.18 6.53
CA THR A 457 19.05 11.16 5.82
C THR A 457 18.56 12.30 6.73
N LEU A 458 18.22 12.00 7.99
CA LEU A 458 17.80 13.00 8.97
C LEU A 458 18.96 13.85 9.51
N CYS A 459 20.17 13.27 9.58
CA CYS A 459 21.33 13.94 10.18
C CYS A 459 22.24 14.68 9.17
N TYR A 460 22.08 14.45 7.87
CA TYR A 460 23.03 14.96 6.88
C TYR A 460 22.84 16.45 6.58
N VAL A 461 23.87 17.23 6.88
CA VAL A 461 24.01 18.65 6.52
C VAL A 461 25.38 18.80 5.85
N SER A 462 25.46 19.55 4.74
CA SER A 462 26.59 19.50 3.80
C SER A 462 27.98 19.70 4.43
N SER A 463 28.96 18.94 3.94
CA SER A 463 30.38 19.01 4.32
C SER A 463 31.11 20.29 3.86
N LEU A 464 32.26 20.56 4.50
CA LEU A 464 33.13 21.72 4.29
C LEU A 464 34.10 21.56 3.09
N TRP A 465 34.34 20.33 2.60
CA TRP A 465 35.21 20.07 1.45
C TRP A 465 34.38 19.90 0.18
N PHE A 466 34.30 20.94 -0.64
CA PHE A 466 33.31 20.98 -1.73
C PHE A 466 33.62 20.04 -2.90
N VAL A 467 34.90 19.87 -3.28
CA VAL A 467 35.24 19.27 -4.59
C VAL A 467 34.88 17.78 -4.72
N PRO A 468 35.33 16.86 -3.84
CA PRO A 468 34.93 15.44 -3.98
C PRO A 468 33.44 15.22 -3.72
N PHE A 469 32.84 16.01 -2.84
CA PHE A 469 31.41 15.95 -2.57
C PHE A 469 30.60 16.38 -3.80
N ALA A 470 30.96 17.49 -4.42
CA ALA A 470 30.33 17.97 -5.65
C ALA A 470 30.51 16.95 -6.78
N TYR A 471 31.70 16.36 -6.92
CA TYR A 471 31.93 15.29 -7.89
C TYR A 471 31.01 14.07 -7.64
N VAL A 472 31.02 13.51 -6.43
CA VAL A 472 30.20 12.34 -6.09
C VAL A 472 28.72 12.64 -6.28
N PHE A 473 28.24 13.80 -5.82
CA PHE A 473 26.86 14.23 -5.97
C PHE A 473 26.48 14.37 -7.45
N VAL A 474 27.20 15.19 -8.22
CA VAL A 474 26.88 15.44 -9.63
C VAL A 474 26.97 14.16 -10.46
N ALA A 475 28.02 13.36 -10.26
CA ALA A 475 28.20 12.13 -11.02
C ALA A 475 27.15 11.06 -10.68
N THR A 476 26.74 10.94 -9.40
CA THR A 476 25.64 10.02 -9.03
C THR A 476 24.28 10.48 -9.52
N THR A 477 23.98 11.76 -9.46
CA THR A 477 22.75 12.35 -10.01
C THR A 477 22.70 12.21 -11.53
N LEU A 478 23.79 12.53 -12.25
CA LEU A 478 23.82 12.41 -13.70
C LEU A 478 23.68 10.97 -14.15
N TYR A 479 24.39 10.04 -13.48
CA TYR A 479 24.27 8.62 -13.79
C TYR A 479 22.84 8.10 -13.53
N SER A 480 22.19 8.49 -12.43
CA SER A 480 20.81 8.04 -12.15
C SER A 480 19.80 8.57 -13.18
N ILE A 481 19.95 9.82 -13.64
CA ILE A 481 19.13 10.36 -14.73
C ILE A 481 19.33 9.55 -16.01
N VAL A 482 20.58 9.28 -16.38
CA VAL A 482 20.90 8.50 -17.59
C VAL A 482 20.36 7.07 -17.49
N GLU A 483 20.49 6.43 -16.32
CA GLU A 483 19.97 5.08 -16.07
C GLU A 483 18.44 5.02 -16.20
N ASP A 484 17.71 5.97 -15.60
CA ASP A 484 16.24 6.01 -15.67
C ASP A 484 15.73 6.28 -17.09
N LEU A 485 16.38 7.20 -17.82
CA LEU A 485 16.07 7.46 -19.24
C LEU A 485 16.35 6.23 -20.13
N MET A 486 17.44 5.49 -19.85
CA MET A 486 17.74 4.24 -20.56
C MET A 486 16.72 3.13 -20.26
N CYS A 487 16.12 3.15 -19.07
CA CYS A 487 15.03 2.25 -18.68
C CYS A 487 13.66 2.66 -19.25
N GLY A 488 13.57 3.79 -19.97
CA GLY A 488 12.34 4.28 -20.60
C GLY A 488 11.48 5.19 -19.72
N ASP A 489 12.00 5.67 -18.59
CA ASP A 489 11.33 6.65 -17.73
C ASP A 489 11.52 8.09 -18.25
N THR A 490 10.79 9.06 -17.68
CA THR A 490 10.89 10.48 -18.02
C THR A 490 11.70 11.26 -16.98
N LEU A 491 12.17 12.46 -17.33
CA LEU A 491 12.82 13.37 -16.36
C LEU A 491 11.87 13.76 -15.21
N LYS A 492 10.57 13.87 -15.48
CA LYS A 492 9.56 14.15 -14.45
C LYS A 492 9.34 12.93 -13.55
N GLY A 493 9.35 11.72 -14.12
CA GLY A 493 9.34 10.44 -13.38
C GLY A 493 10.54 10.32 -12.44
N TRP A 494 11.76 10.56 -12.95
CA TRP A 494 12.97 10.61 -12.13
C TRP A 494 12.85 11.62 -10.97
N TRP A 495 12.32 12.82 -11.24
CA TRP A 495 12.12 13.83 -10.20
C TRP A 495 11.09 13.39 -9.13
N ASN A 496 10.00 12.75 -9.56
CA ASN A 496 9.01 12.15 -8.66
C ASN A 496 9.62 11.02 -7.83
N LEU A 497 10.49 10.19 -8.41
CA LEU A 497 11.25 9.17 -7.70
C LEU A 497 12.17 9.78 -6.62
N GLN A 498 12.86 10.89 -6.91
CA GLN A 498 13.66 11.59 -5.90
C GLN A 498 12.78 12.10 -4.74
N ARG A 499 11.61 12.68 -5.06
CA ARG A 499 10.63 13.11 -4.05
C ARG A 499 10.16 11.96 -3.18
N MET A 500 9.70 10.88 -3.79
CA MET A 500 9.21 9.72 -3.05
C MET A 500 10.31 9.04 -2.24
N THR A 501 11.54 9.02 -2.74
CA THR A 501 12.70 8.53 -1.97
C THR A 501 12.92 9.36 -0.71
N LEU A 502 12.82 10.70 -0.81
CA LEU A 502 12.93 11.59 0.35
C LEU A 502 11.78 11.33 1.34
N LEU A 503 10.53 11.34 0.87
CA LEU A 503 9.34 11.12 1.70
C LEU A 503 9.39 9.77 2.42
N ARG A 504 9.72 8.66 1.72
CA ARG A 504 9.84 7.32 2.31
C ARG A 504 10.93 7.26 3.37
N ARG A 505 12.09 7.90 3.15
CA ARG A 505 13.21 7.89 4.10
C ARG A 505 12.92 8.65 5.38
N THR A 506 12.22 9.78 5.29
CA THR A 506 11.88 10.61 6.47
C THR A 506 10.64 10.11 7.21
N THR A 507 9.83 9.25 6.58
CA THR A 507 8.60 8.70 7.17
C THR A 507 8.65 7.17 7.25
N SER A 508 8.19 6.45 6.22
CA SER A 508 8.03 4.99 6.20
C SER A 508 9.23 4.21 6.72
N TYR A 509 10.44 4.52 6.25
CA TYR A 509 11.67 3.82 6.63
C TYR A 509 12.11 4.17 8.06
N PHE A 510 11.87 5.42 8.47
CA PHE A 510 12.17 5.86 9.83
C PHE A 510 11.25 5.19 10.85
N PHE A 511 9.94 5.18 10.60
CA PHE A 511 8.98 4.45 11.44
C PHE A 511 9.27 2.94 11.44
N ALA A 512 9.61 2.35 10.29
CA ALA A 512 10.01 0.95 10.22
C ALA A 512 11.28 0.66 11.04
N PHE A 513 12.25 1.59 11.08
CA PHE A 513 13.44 1.48 11.91
C PHE A 513 13.07 1.48 13.40
N ILE A 514 12.30 2.46 13.85
CA ILE A 514 11.87 2.58 15.25
C ILE A 514 11.08 1.33 15.67
N ASP A 515 10.09 0.92 14.87
CA ASP A 515 9.25 -0.25 15.15
C ASP A 515 10.07 -1.52 15.29
N THR A 516 11.01 -1.72 14.38
CA THR A 516 11.89 -2.90 14.42
C THR A 516 12.80 -2.87 15.63
N MET A 517 13.38 -1.70 15.99
CA MET A 517 14.23 -1.58 17.17
C MET A 517 13.44 -1.81 18.46
N MET A 518 12.26 -1.21 18.59
CA MET A 518 11.36 -1.41 19.73
C MET A 518 10.96 -2.88 19.88
N LYS A 519 10.71 -3.57 18.75
CA LYS A 519 10.42 -5.00 18.74
C LYS A 519 11.62 -5.84 19.21
N GLN A 520 12.85 -5.53 18.76
CA GLN A 520 14.05 -6.23 19.24
C GLN A 520 14.27 -6.04 20.75
N LEU A 521 13.81 -4.92 21.31
CA LEU A 521 13.81 -4.65 22.75
C LEU A 521 12.62 -5.28 23.49
N GLY A 522 11.72 -5.99 22.81
CA GLY A 522 10.55 -6.64 23.40
C GLY A 522 9.40 -5.70 23.77
N LEU A 523 9.41 -4.45 23.26
CA LEU A 523 8.49 -3.39 23.67
C LEU A 523 7.24 -3.26 22.78
N SER A 524 7.16 -3.98 21.65
CA SER A 524 6.05 -3.90 20.70
C SER A 524 5.77 -5.23 19.97
N GLN A 525 4.51 -5.43 19.57
CA GLN A 525 4.12 -6.48 18.63
C GLN A 525 3.90 -5.92 17.22
N THR A 526 4.08 -6.76 16.20
CA THR A 526 3.83 -6.39 14.80
C THR A 526 2.36 -6.50 14.46
N SER A 527 1.75 -5.41 13.98
CA SER A 527 0.44 -5.44 13.34
C SER A 527 0.59 -5.47 11.82
N PHE A 528 -0.19 -6.31 11.15
CA PHE A 528 -0.28 -6.37 9.71
C PHE A 528 -1.65 -5.84 9.28
N VAL A 529 -1.66 -4.69 8.59
CA VAL A 529 -2.89 -4.07 8.09
C VAL A 529 -2.93 -4.23 6.56
N VAL A 530 -4.03 -4.77 6.05
CA VAL A 530 -4.29 -4.91 4.62
C VAL A 530 -4.71 -3.54 4.07
N THR A 531 -4.14 -3.14 2.95
CA THR A 531 -4.46 -1.87 2.28
C THR A 531 -5.73 -2.02 1.45
N ALA A 532 -6.68 -1.09 1.59
CA ALA A 532 -7.86 -1.05 0.74
C ALA A 532 -7.49 -0.81 -0.74
N LYS A 533 -8.25 -1.42 -1.66
CA LYS A 533 -8.08 -1.27 -3.11
C LYS A 533 -9.28 -0.59 -3.79
N VAL A 534 -10.24 -0.12 -3.01
CA VAL A 534 -11.42 0.61 -3.50
C VAL A 534 -11.04 2.08 -3.72
N VAL A 535 -11.52 2.66 -4.82
CA VAL A 535 -11.15 3.99 -5.29
C VAL A 535 -12.40 4.81 -5.55
N ASP A 536 -12.44 6.03 -5.00
CA ASP A 536 -13.42 7.06 -5.33
C ASP A 536 -13.14 7.67 -6.73
N GLU A 537 -14.19 8.00 -7.48
CA GLU A 537 -14.08 8.52 -8.87
C GLU A 537 -13.40 9.89 -8.93
N GLU A 538 -13.63 10.76 -7.95
CA GLU A 538 -12.99 12.07 -7.91
C GLU A 538 -11.51 11.96 -7.59
N LEU A 539 -11.16 11.08 -6.65
CA LEU A 539 -9.78 10.72 -6.32
C LEU A 539 -9.03 10.17 -7.55
N GLN A 540 -9.67 9.29 -8.33
CA GLN A 540 -9.09 8.74 -9.56
C GLN A 540 -8.77 9.85 -10.58
N LYS A 541 -9.68 10.81 -10.79
CA LYS A 541 -9.43 11.96 -11.69
C LYS A 541 -8.23 12.79 -11.23
N ARG A 542 -8.07 13.03 -9.92
CA ARG A 542 -6.90 13.76 -9.39
C ARG A 542 -5.60 13.01 -9.66
N TYR A 543 -5.62 11.70 -9.44
CA TYR A 543 -4.48 10.84 -9.71
C TYR A 543 -4.08 10.83 -11.18
N GLU A 544 -5.05 10.71 -12.10
CA GLU A 544 -4.83 10.77 -13.56
C GLU A 544 -4.22 12.10 -14.02
N ASN A 545 -4.60 13.19 -13.36
CA ASN A 545 -4.02 14.53 -13.55
C ASN A 545 -2.65 14.71 -12.88
N GLU A 546 -2.04 13.64 -12.37
CA GLU A 546 -0.74 13.64 -11.69
C GLU A 546 -0.68 14.54 -10.45
N MET A 547 -1.81 14.67 -9.74
CA MET A 547 -1.91 15.42 -8.49
C MET A 547 -1.78 14.48 -7.29
N MET A 548 -0.88 14.84 -6.36
CA MET A 548 -0.67 14.05 -5.13
C MET A 548 -1.79 14.31 -4.11
N GLU A 549 -2.19 13.28 -3.38
CA GLU A 549 -3.25 13.34 -2.38
C GLU A 549 -2.68 13.57 -0.97
N PHE A 550 -3.17 14.62 -0.28
CA PHE A 550 -2.73 14.99 1.07
C PHE A 550 -3.88 15.15 2.08
N GLY A 551 -5.10 14.71 1.73
CA GLY A 551 -6.33 14.94 2.52
C GLY A 551 -6.36 14.31 3.93
N SER A 552 -5.45 13.39 4.26
CA SER A 552 -5.45 12.71 5.56
C SER A 552 -4.71 13.51 6.65
N SER A 553 -5.21 13.45 7.89
CA SER A 553 -4.69 14.17 9.06
C SER A 553 -3.57 13.41 9.81
N SER A 554 -2.97 12.39 9.18
CA SER A 554 -2.01 11.49 9.83
C SER A 554 -0.71 12.17 10.29
N ILE A 555 -0.04 11.56 11.28
CA ILE A 555 1.27 12.02 11.79
C ILE A 555 2.35 12.06 10.69
N VAL A 556 2.24 11.19 9.69
CA VAL A 556 3.13 11.14 8.52
C VAL A 556 3.09 12.48 7.78
N PHE A 557 1.91 13.04 7.56
CA PHE A 557 1.78 14.34 6.90
C PHE A 557 2.27 15.50 7.77
N VAL A 558 2.12 15.43 9.09
CA VAL A 558 2.70 16.41 10.02
C VAL A 558 4.22 16.46 9.87
N ILE A 559 4.90 15.31 9.75
CA ILE A 559 6.35 15.23 9.55
C ILE A 559 6.75 15.84 8.19
N ILE A 560 6.04 15.45 7.12
CA ILE A 560 6.31 15.94 5.77
C ILE A 560 6.15 17.48 5.72
N ALA A 561 5.06 18.00 6.26
CA ALA A 561 4.79 19.44 6.34
C ALA A 561 5.83 20.18 7.18
N THR A 562 6.19 19.64 8.35
CA THR A 562 7.20 20.24 9.25
C THR A 562 8.55 20.35 8.55
N LEU A 563 9.03 19.28 7.90
CA LEU A 563 10.30 19.29 7.18
C LEU A 563 10.28 20.22 5.96
N ALA A 564 9.17 20.26 5.22
CA ALA A 564 9.02 21.18 4.10
C ALA A 564 9.07 22.65 4.57
N LEU A 565 8.29 23.01 5.59
CA LEU A 565 8.25 24.37 6.14
C LEU A 565 9.59 24.77 6.77
N LEU A 566 10.26 23.85 7.48
CA LEU A 566 11.59 24.10 8.05
C LEU A 566 12.62 24.41 6.97
N ASN A 567 12.67 23.62 5.88
CA ASN A 567 13.58 23.87 4.76
C ASN A 567 13.29 25.20 4.07
N LEU A 568 12.01 25.54 3.86
CA LEU A 568 11.61 26.82 3.28
C LEU A 568 12.05 28.00 4.15
N PHE A 569 11.85 27.89 5.46
CA PHE A 569 12.29 28.88 6.43
C PHE A 569 13.82 29.03 6.46
N CYS A 570 14.56 27.92 6.48
CA CYS A 570 16.02 27.91 6.42
C CYS A 570 16.55 28.55 5.12
N LEU A 571 15.90 28.29 3.98
CA LEU A 571 16.26 28.92 2.71
C LEU A 571 16.05 30.43 2.76
N GLY A 572 14.90 30.89 3.28
CA GLY A 572 14.61 32.32 3.46
C GLY A 572 15.62 33.03 4.36
N LEU A 573 15.99 32.42 5.49
CA LEU A 573 17.05 32.94 6.37
C LEU A 573 18.42 32.93 5.69
N GLY A 574 18.74 31.90 4.93
CA GLY A 574 19.99 31.79 4.18
C GLY A 574 20.12 32.89 3.12
N ILE A 575 19.06 33.12 2.34
CA ILE A 575 19.01 34.19 1.34
C ILE A 575 19.11 35.56 2.02
N LYS A 576 18.31 35.80 3.08
CA LYS A 576 18.40 37.04 3.86
C LYS A 576 19.84 37.29 4.32
N LYS A 577 20.49 36.27 4.89
CA LYS A 577 21.87 36.39 5.37
C LYS A 577 22.84 36.74 4.25
N VAL A 578 22.72 36.11 3.08
CA VAL A 578 23.56 36.43 1.92
C VAL A 578 23.32 37.85 1.43
N VAL A 579 22.07 38.29 1.30
CA VAL A 579 21.72 39.63 0.80
C VAL A 579 22.25 40.74 1.72
N PHE A 580 22.29 40.50 3.04
CA PHE A 580 22.76 41.47 4.04
C PHE A 580 24.22 41.25 4.49
N SER A 581 25.02 40.40 3.80
CA SER A 581 26.44 40.16 4.13
C SER A 581 27.37 40.34 2.92
N ASP A 582 28.69 40.35 3.16
CA ASP A 582 29.72 40.50 2.13
C ASP A 582 29.83 39.29 1.17
N LEU A 583 30.42 39.50 -0.02
CA LEU A 583 30.59 38.47 -1.06
C LEU A 583 31.30 37.19 -0.57
N GLU A 584 32.20 37.28 0.40
CA GLU A 584 32.89 36.12 1.00
C GLU A 584 31.93 35.18 1.75
N VAL A 585 30.78 35.69 2.21
CA VAL A 585 29.74 34.90 2.87
C VAL A 585 28.99 34.06 1.83
N LEU A 586 28.82 34.57 0.61
CA LEU A 586 28.18 33.83 -0.50
C LEU A 586 28.99 32.59 -0.86
N GLU A 587 30.30 32.71 -1.10
CA GLU A 587 31.18 31.57 -1.41
C GLU A 587 31.13 30.48 -0.34
N LYS A 588 30.91 30.88 0.92
CA LYS A 588 30.86 30.00 2.08
C LYS A 588 29.50 29.28 2.25
N PHE A 589 28.42 29.77 1.61
CA PHE A 589 27.06 29.26 1.79
C PHE A 589 26.36 28.78 0.51
N VAL A 590 26.95 28.99 -0.67
CA VAL A 590 26.39 28.56 -1.97
C VAL A 590 25.97 27.08 -1.98
N ALA A 591 26.80 26.17 -1.47
CA ALA A 591 26.48 24.74 -1.49
C ALA A 591 25.26 24.41 -0.62
N GLN A 592 25.16 25.02 0.57
CA GLN A 592 24.02 24.86 1.47
C GLN A 592 22.74 25.43 0.86
N LEU A 593 22.83 26.59 0.21
CA LEU A 593 21.69 27.22 -0.46
C LEU A 593 21.20 26.41 -1.66
N ILE A 594 22.11 25.83 -2.44
CA ILE A 594 21.76 24.93 -3.55
C ILE A 594 21.05 23.68 -3.01
N VAL A 595 21.62 23.01 -2.00
CA VAL A 595 21.00 21.80 -1.44
C VAL A 595 19.64 22.09 -0.80
N CYS A 596 19.54 23.17 -0.02
CA CYS A 596 18.29 23.59 0.60
C CYS A 596 17.26 24.02 -0.45
N GLY A 597 17.67 24.75 -1.49
CA GLY A 597 16.84 25.10 -2.63
C GLY A 597 16.34 23.87 -3.38
N LEU A 598 17.18 22.86 -3.62
CA LEU A 598 16.78 21.58 -4.21
C LEU A 598 15.74 20.86 -3.34
N LEU A 599 15.92 20.82 -2.01
CA LEU A 599 14.94 20.23 -1.09
C LEU A 599 13.60 20.96 -1.10
N VAL A 600 13.60 22.29 -1.19
CA VAL A 600 12.38 23.09 -1.36
C VAL A 600 11.73 22.77 -2.72
N MET A 601 12.50 22.71 -3.80
CA MET A 601 11.96 22.39 -5.13
C MET A 601 11.37 20.96 -5.20
N VAL A 602 11.99 19.98 -4.55
CA VAL A 602 11.46 18.60 -4.48
C VAL A 602 10.10 18.56 -3.78
N ASN A 603 9.89 19.40 -2.75
CA ASN A 603 8.67 19.46 -1.95
C ASN A 603 7.61 20.46 -2.47
N LEU A 604 7.71 20.96 -3.70
CA LEU A 604 6.72 21.87 -4.29
C LEU A 604 5.26 21.41 -4.12
N PRO A 605 4.89 20.14 -4.42
CA PRO A 605 3.52 19.67 -4.22
C PRO A 605 3.03 19.74 -2.77
N VAL A 606 3.93 19.67 -1.80
CA VAL A 606 3.60 19.79 -0.36
C VAL A 606 3.20 21.23 -0.03
N TYR A 607 3.94 22.24 -0.54
CA TYR A 607 3.57 23.64 -0.33
C TYR A 607 2.28 24.01 -1.04
N GLU A 608 2.06 23.46 -2.24
CA GLU A 608 0.82 23.61 -2.98
C GLU A 608 -0.37 23.07 -2.17
N ALA A 609 -0.24 21.87 -1.61
CA ALA A 609 -1.25 21.26 -0.75
C ALA A 609 -1.46 21.97 0.59
N LEU A 610 -0.43 22.61 1.15
CA LEU A 610 -0.52 23.33 2.42
C LEU A 610 -1.15 24.73 2.30
N LEU A 611 -0.87 25.45 1.21
CA LEU A 611 -1.12 26.90 1.13
C LEU A 611 -2.07 27.32 0.01
N PHE A 612 -2.13 26.58 -1.10
CA PHE A 612 -2.77 27.06 -2.33
C PHE A 612 -3.97 26.22 -2.78
N ARG A 613 -4.04 24.93 -2.40
CA ARG A 613 -5.15 24.05 -2.78
C ARG A 613 -6.41 24.29 -1.97
N SER A 614 -7.54 24.23 -2.67
CA SER A 614 -8.89 24.37 -2.09
C SER A 614 -9.76 23.11 -2.26
N ASP A 615 -9.26 22.07 -2.93
CA ASP A 615 -9.95 20.79 -3.14
C ASP A 615 -9.67 19.80 -1.99
N GLU A 616 -10.37 18.65 -1.99
CA GLU A 616 -10.26 17.61 -0.95
C GLU A 616 -8.85 17.00 -0.83
N GLY A 617 -8.03 17.09 -1.87
CA GLY A 617 -6.63 16.68 -1.80
C GLY A 617 -5.70 17.68 -1.10
N ARG A 618 -6.22 18.81 -0.59
CA ARG A 618 -5.47 19.75 0.25
C ARG A 618 -5.06 19.10 1.57
N MET A 619 -3.98 19.58 2.17
CA MET A 619 -3.60 19.12 3.50
C MET A 619 -4.52 19.76 4.56
N PRO A 620 -5.06 19.00 5.54
CA PRO A 620 -5.94 19.54 6.56
C PRO A 620 -5.29 20.68 7.36
N PHE A 621 -6.08 21.69 7.73
CA PHE A 621 -5.58 22.84 8.51
C PHE A 621 -4.99 22.41 9.86
N SER A 622 -5.51 21.34 10.46
CA SER A 622 -4.96 20.74 11.68
C SER A 622 -3.51 20.30 11.54
N VAL A 623 -3.12 19.78 10.37
CA VAL A 623 -1.74 19.38 10.05
C VAL A 623 -0.85 20.60 9.88
N LEU A 624 -1.31 21.62 9.14
CA LEU A 624 -0.59 22.89 8.98
C LEU A 624 -0.32 23.55 10.34
N PHE A 625 -1.33 23.63 11.21
CA PHE A 625 -1.20 24.20 12.54
C PHE A 625 -0.16 23.43 13.38
N LYS A 626 -0.27 22.10 13.45
CA LYS A 626 0.71 21.25 14.16
C LYS A 626 2.13 21.45 13.62
N ALA A 627 2.28 21.49 12.30
CA ALA A 627 3.57 21.70 11.66
C ALA A 627 4.18 23.07 11.98
N ILE A 628 3.39 24.15 11.91
CA ILE A 628 3.85 25.51 12.27
C ILE A 628 4.29 25.57 13.73
N VAL A 629 3.54 24.95 14.65
CA VAL A 629 3.92 24.92 16.07
C VAL A 629 5.25 24.19 16.25
N VAL A 630 5.42 23.01 15.65
CA VAL A 630 6.69 22.26 15.73
C VAL A 630 7.84 23.04 15.12
N VAL A 631 7.67 23.64 13.93
CA VAL A 631 8.70 24.49 13.30
C VAL A 631 9.06 25.67 14.19
N SER A 632 8.08 26.32 14.80
CA SER A 632 8.30 27.46 15.69
C SER A 632 9.11 27.06 16.92
N VAL A 633 8.82 25.90 17.52
CA VAL A 633 9.61 25.35 18.65
C VAL A 633 11.04 25.04 18.21
N LEU A 634 11.20 24.38 17.07
CA LEU A 634 12.53 24.04 16.54
C LEU A 634 13.36 25.29 16.24
N VAL A 635 12.76 26.30 15.61
CA VAL A 635 13.42 27.56 15.30
C VAL A 635 13.76 28.33 16.57
N THR A 636 12.86 28.41 17.55
CA THR A 636 13.15 29.12 18.82
C THR A 636 14.27 28.44 19.61
N GLN A 637 14.34 27.11 19.65
CA GLN A 637 15.48 26.36 20.18
C GLN A 637 16.77 26.64 19.38
N ALA A 638 16.66 26.89 18.07
CA ALA A 638 17.78 27.32 17.22
C ALA A 638 18.26 28.74 17.50
N TYR A 639 17.48 29.59 18.17
CA TYR A 639 17.86 30.98 18.45
C TYR A 639 18.30 31.20 19.90
N SER A 640 17.77 30.46 20.88
CA SER A 640 18.18 30.59 22.28
C SER A 640 19.57 29.96 22.53
N GLN A 641 20.59 30.78 22.77
CA GLN A 641 21.77 30.37 23.53
C GLN A 641 21.43 30.60 25.00
N GLY A 642 20.94 29.57 25.69
CA GLY A 642 20.62 29.61 27.12
C GLY A 642 19.32 30.34 27.45
N PHE A 643 18.20 29.61 27.49
CA PHE A 643 17.07 29.95 28.36
C PHE A 643 16.24 28.68 28.65
N TYR A 644 15.85 28.57 29.92
CA TYR A 644 15.35 27.43 30.69
C TYR A 644 14.55 26.31 29.99
N PHE A 645 14.93 25.07 30.35
CA PHE A 645 14.29 23.79 30.06
C PHE A 645 12.86 23.64 30.65
N GLU A 646 12.35 24.65 31.35
CA GLU A 646 11.11 24.58 32.14
C GLU A 646 9.82 24.90 31.36
N GLN A 647 9.89 25.45 30.14
CA GLN A 647 8.69 25.79 29.35
C GLN A 647 8.30 24.76 28.27
N VAL A 648 9.16 23.76 28.02
CA VAL A 648 8.88 22.66 27.07
C VAL A 648 7.64 21.83 27.45
N PRO A 649 7.34 21.57 28.75
CA PRO A 649 6.11 20.89 29.14
C PRO A 649 4.87 21.73 28.80
N LEU A 650 4.94 23.06 28.90
CA LEU A 650 3.80 23.94 28.68
C LEU A 650 3.39 24.01 27.21
N VAL A 651 4.36 24.00 26.29
CA VAL A 651 4.11 23.99 24.84
C VAL A 651 3.64 22.61 24.38
N ALA A 652 4.19 21.53 24.93
CA ALA A 652 3.69 20.16 24.69
C ALA A 652 2.25 20.00 25.22
N VAL A 653 1.94 20.57 26.38
CA VAL A 653 0.59 20.61 26.95
C VAL A 653 -0.36 21.49 26.13
N LEU A 654 0.10 22.60 25.54
CA LEU A 654 -0.69 23.41 24.60
C LEU A 654 -0.95 22.70 23.26
N VAL A 655 -0.01 21.88 22.78
CA VAL A 655 -0.21 21.01 21.60
C VAL A 655 -1.22 19.89 21.90
N ILE A 656 -1.24 19.35 23.12
CA ILE A 656 -2.22 18.36 23.58
C ILE A 656 -3.59 18.98 23.86
N LEU A 657 -3.64 20.23 24.33
CA LEU A 657 -4.90 20.96 24.57
C LEU A 657 -5.50 21.48 23.25
N GLY A 658 -4.68 21.80 22.25
CA GLY A 658 -5.13 22.17 20.91
C GLY A 658 -5.70 21.02 20.06
N SER A 659 -5.64 19.77 20.56
CA SER A 659 -6.30 18.60 19.94
C SER A 659 -7.75 18.37 20.38
N LEU A 660 -8.32 19.23 21.23
CA LEU A 660 -9.72 19.16 21.65
C LEU A 660 -10.54 20.19 20.88
N GLY A 661 -10.89 19.85 19.65
CA GLY A 661 -11.83 20.60 18.83
C GLY A 661 -12.57 19.67 17.90
N GLY A 662 -13.40 18.79 18.48
CA GLY A 662 -14.36 17.97 17.74
C GLY A 662 -15.77 18.54 17.89
N ALA A 663 -16.59 18.36 16.86
CA ALA A 663 -18.03 18.65 16.88
C ALA A 663 -18.74 17.83 17.99
N PHE A 664 -19.83 18.38 18.53
CA PHE A 664 -20.54 17.81 19.68
C PHE A 664 -21.51 16.67 19.27
N GLY A 665 -21.06 15.42 19.37
CA GLY A 665 -21.91 14.23 19.57
C GLY A 665 -21.88 13.81 21.05
N ILE A 666 -22.97 13.23 21.58
CA ILE A 666 -23.03 12.81 22.99
C ILE A 666 -22.49 11.39 23.09
N ARG A 667 -21.30 11.24 23.68
CA ARG A 667 -20.71 9.95 24.03
C ARG A 667 -21.00 9.57 25.47
N PHE A 668 -21.57 8.39 25.70
CA PHE A 668 -21.89 7.90 27.04
C PHE A 668 -21.73 6.39 27.16
N VAL A 669 -21.70 5.88 28.40
CA VAL A 669 -21.46 4.47 28.71
C VAL A 669 -22.73 3.88 29.32
N ILE A 670 -23.36 2.93 28.60
CA ILE A 670 -24.58 2.26 29.02
C ILE A 670 -24.28 0.96 29.78
N ASP A 671 -24.79 0.87 31.00
CA ASP A 671 -24.64 -0.30 31.88
C ASP A 671 -25.84 -1.27 31.72
N ARG A 672 -27.07 -0.74 31.66
CA ARG A 672 -28.29 -1.53 31.38
C ARG A 672 -29.31 -0.79 30.54
N GLU A 673 -29.80 0.36 31.01
CA GLU A 673 -30.74 1.20 30.26
C GLU A 673 -30.39 2.67 30.51
N GLU A 674 -30.34 3.47 29.44
CA GLU A 674 -30.07 4.90 29.53
C GLU A 674 -30.97 5.68 28.57
N CYS A 675 -31.66 6.69 29.10
CA CYS A 675 -32.64 7.46 28.33
C CYS A 675 -32.26 8.93 28.23
N PHE A 676 -32.28 9.46 27.00
CA PHE A 676 -32.05 10.87 26.69
C PHE A 676 -33.37 11.54 26.32
N SER A 677 -33.55 12.78 26.75
CA SER A 677 -34.74 13.57 26.48
C SER A 677 -34.36 14.79 25.65
N HIS A 678 -34.99 14.95 24.49
CA HIS A 678 -34.81 16.12 23.63
C HIS A 678 -36.15 16.80 23.44
N LYS A 679 -36.25 18.10 23.76
CA LYS A 679 -37.48 18.87 23.52
C LYS A 679 -37.52 19.24 22.05
N VAL A 680 -38.60 18.89 21.37
CA VAL A 680 -38.82 19.15 19.95
C VAL A 680 -40.09 19.97 19.77
N GLU A 681 -40.02 20.99 18.93
CA GLU A 681 -41.14 21.84 18.57
C GLU A 681 -42.00 21.23 17.46
N HIS A 682 -43.26 21.64 17.38
CA HIS A 682 -44.22 21.08 16.43
C HIS A 682 -43.80 21.36 14.97
N GLY A 683 -43.74 20.30 14.15
CA GLY A 683 -43.39 20.38 12.73
C GLY A 683 -41.89 20.29 12.42
N HIS A 684 -41.04 20.11 13.43
CA HIS A 684 -39.61 19.86 13.23
C HIS A 684 -39.37 18.42 12.75
N THR A 685 -38.39 18.23 11.87
CA THR A 685 -37.89 16.89 11.54
C THR A 685 -36.75 16.57 12.49
N VAL A 686 -36.87 15.43 13.18
CA VAL A 686 -35.88 14.95 14.13
C VAL A 686 -35.05 13.89 13.42
N HIS A 687 -33.77 14.19 13.22
CA HIS A 687 -32.78 13.24 12.73
C HIS A 687 -32.01 12.72 13.94
N PHE A 688 -31.87 11.40 14.04
CA PHE A 688 -31.06 10.79 15.08
C PHE A 688 -30.24 9.63 14.53
N SER A 689 -29.06 9.46 15.10
CA SER A 689 -28.20 8.32 14.80
C SER A 689 -27.43 7.90 16.03
N PHE A 690 -27.08 6.63 16.07
CA PHE A 690 -26.20 6.12 17.11
C PHE A 690 -25.21 5.12 16.56
N VAL A 691 -24.05 5.02 17.22
CA VAL A 691 -23.02 4.02 16.94
C VAL A 691 -22.49 3.47 18.26
N VAL A 692 -22.50 2.15 18.41
CA VAL A 692 -21.80 1.47 19.51
C VAL A 692 -20.30 1.52 19.22
N ILE A 693 -19.57 2.28 20.04
CA ILE A 693 -18.12 2.52 19.91
C ILE A 693 -17.31 1.42 20.60
N LYS A 694 -17.78 0.86 21.73
CA LYS A 694 -17.00 -0.08 22.56
C LYS A 694 -17.89 -1.03 23.38
N SER A 695 -17.64 -2.33 23.36
CA SER A 695 -18.01 -3.24 24.46
C SER A 695 -16.75 -3.57 25.29
N GLU A 696 -16.84 -3.54 26.62
CA GLU A 696 -15.78 -3.96 27.55
C GLU A 696 -15.79 -5.48 27.82
N GLY A 697 -15.82 -6.29 26.75
CA GLY A 697 -15.68 -7.75 26.87
C GLY A 697 -14.21 -8.20 26.83
N SER A 698 -13.83 -9.11 27.73
CA SER A 698 -12.74 -10.06 27.44
C SER A 698 -13.08 -10.84 26.16
N TRP A 699 -12.08 -11.22 25.36
CA TRP A 699 -12.07 -11.84 24.01
C TRP A 699 -13.05 -13.02 23.69
N HIS A 700 -14.28 -13.04 24.21
CA HIS A 700 -15.17 -14.20 24.23
C HIS A 700 -16.69 -13.89 24.28
N TYR A 701 -17.18 -12.70 23.92
CA TYR A 701 -18.63 -12.43 23.90
C TYR A 701 -19.07 -11.77 22.58
N THR A 702 -20.18 -12.22 22.00
CA THR A 702 -20.60 -11.92 20.61
C THR A 702 -22.00 -11.34 20.45
N ASP A 703 -22.70 -11.01 21.52
CA ASP A 703 -23.92 -10.18 21.42
C ASP A 703 -23.51 -8.71 21.53
N ASP A 704 -22.92 -8.17 20.45
CA ASP A 704 -22.66 -6.72 20.33
C ASP A 704 -23.91 -6.07 19.72
N GLY A 705 -24.54 -5.13 20.43
CA GLY A 705 -25.71 -4.39 19.94
C GLY A 705 -26.62 -3.86 21.04
N VAL A 706 -27.22 -2.70 20.80
CA VAL A 706 -28.18 -2.07 21.72
C VAL A 706 -29.58 -2.05 21.13
N ASP A 707 -30.56 -2.11 22.00
CA ASP A 707 -31.94 -1.78 21.64
C ASP A 707 -32.16 -0.28 21.87
N LEU A 708 -32.81 0.41 20.93
CA LEU A 708 -33.23 1.80 21.06
C LEU A 708 -34.74 1.91 20.89
N VAL A 709 -35.41 2.46 21.91
CA VAL A 709 -36.84 2.77 21.89
C VAL A 709 -37.02 4.28 21.96
N VAL A 710 -37.68 4.84 20.94
CA VAL A 710 -38.03 6.27 20.88
C VAL A 710 -39.49 6.44 21.28
N LYS A 711 -39.74 7.28 22.30
CA LYS A 711 -41.09 7.60 22.80
C LYS A 711 -41.42 9.07 22.59
N GLY A 712 -42.66 9.32 22.14
CA GLY A 712 -43.22 10.65 22.00
C GLY A 712 -43.66 11.28 23.33
N PRO A 713 -44.14 12.53 23.30
CA PRO A 713 -44.51 13.30 24.50
C PRO A 713 -45.61 12.65 25.35
N ASP A 714 -46.55 11.92 24.74
CA ASP A 714 -47.64 11.22 25.43
C ASP A 714 -47.27 9.79 25.84
N GLY A 715 -46.01 9.39 25.61
CA GLY A 715 -45.50 8.05 25.89
C GLY A 715 -45.78 7.03 24.78
N GLU A 716 -46.35 7.43 23.64
CA GLU A 716 -46.45 6.54 22.48
C GLU A 716 -45.07 6.13 21.97
N GLN A 717 -44.95 4.89 21.53
CA GLN A 717 -43.72 4.38 20.94
C GLN A 717 -43.68 4.72 19.45
N ILE A 718 -42.64 5.45 19.04
CA ILE A 718 -42.45 5.93 17.65
C ILE A 718 -41.53 4.98 16.89
N HIS A 719 -40.39 4.59 17.48
CA HIS A 719 -39.45 3.64 16.90
C HIS A 719 -39.04 2.56 17.93
N ASP A 720 -38.83 1.33 17.42
CA ASP A 720 -38.27 0.17 18.12
C ASP A 720 -37.15 -0.39 17.24
N ILE A 721 -35.90 -0.21 17.65
CA ILE A 721 -34.72 -0.70 16.95
C ILE A 721 -34.07 -1.71 17.88
N ARG A 722 -33.80 -2.93 17.39
CA ARG A 722 -33.26 -4.02 18.20
C ARG A 722 -32.01 -4.65 17.59
N ASP A 723 -31.07 -5.02 18.46
CA ASP A 723 -29.83 -5.72 18.13
C ASP A 723 -29.03 -5.04 17.02
N LYS A 724 -28.91 -3.70 17.10
CA LYS A 724 -28.16 -2.89 16.15
C LYS A 724 -26.94 -2.27 16.81
N THR A 725 -25.80 -2.34 16.12
CA THR A 725 -24.55 -1.70 16.54
C THR A 725 -24.43 -0.27 16.02
N SER A 726 -25.25 0.10 15.04
CA SER A 726 -25.38 1.45 14.52
C SER A 726 -26.66 1.55 13.71
N ASP A 727 -27.35 2.68 13.79
CA ASP A 727 -28.52 2.95 12.94
C ASP A 727 -28.73 4.46 12.73
N LYS A 728 -29.42 4.83 11.64
CA LYS A 728 -29.76 6.22 11.28
C LYS A 728 -31.23 6.29 10.89
N HIS A 729 -31.98 7.17 11.55
CA HIS A 729 -33.40 7.36 11.27
C HIS A 729 -33.81 8.83 11.40
N GLU A 730 -34.94 9.16 10.77
CA GLU A 730 -35.57 10.46 10.87
C GLU A 730 -37.09 10.32 11.00
N PHE A 731 -37.72 11.25 11.69
CA PHE A 731 -39.17 11.35 11.77
C PHE A 731 -39.62 12.80 11.98
N VAL A 732 -40.85 13.11 11.60
CA VAL A 732 -41.45 14.44 11.80
C VAL A 732 -42.18 14.48 13.13
N ALA A 733 -41.89 15.48 13.98
CA ALA A 733 -42.54 15.69 15.25
C ALA A 733 -43.91 16.38 15.07
N TYR A 734 -44.98 15.58 15.02
CA TYR A 734 -46.37 16.08 14.89
C TYR A 734 -46.93 16.73 16.15
N ARG A 735 -46.22 16.67 17.28
CA ARG A 735 -46.60 17.30 18.53
C ARG A 735 -45.38 17.91 19.19
N GLU A 736 -45.52 19.13 19.70
CA GLU A 736 -44.50 19.74 20.55
C GLU A 736 -44.40 18.97 21.86
N GLY A 737 -43.19 18.65 22.29
CA GLY A 737 -42.97 18.03 23.58
C GLY A 737 -41.60 17.40 23.71
N VAL A 738 -41.41 16.65 24.79
CA VAL A 738 -40.14 15.98 25.08
C VAL A 738 -40.17 14.58 24.50
N TYR A 739 -39.33 14.33 23.51
CA TYR A 739 -39.11 13.00 22.94
C TYR A 739 -38.00 12.30 23.73
N ARG A 740 -38.20 11.00 24.01
CA ARG A 740 -37.30 10.20 24.84
C ARG A 740 -36.68 9.07 24.06
N PHE A 741 -35.36 8.98 24.07
CA PHE A 741 -34.54 7.99 23.38
C PHE A 741 -33.92 7.07 24.43
N CYS A 742 -34.46 5.87 24.59
CA CYS A 742 -34.05 4.92 25.60
C CYS A 742 -33.24 3.79 24.96
N PHE A 743 -31.96 3.73 25.29
CA PHE A 743 -31.06 2.66 24.92
C PHE A 743 -31.12 1.56 25.98
N THR A 744 -31.08 0.29 25.57
CA THR A 744 -30.98 -0.86 26.47
C THR A 744 -29.84 -1.76 26.01
N ASN A 745 -28.90 -2.03 26.92
CA ASN A 745 -27.78 -2.91 26.72
C ASN A 745 -28.15 -4.34 27.16
N LYS A 746 -28.02 -5.31 26.25
CA LYS A 746 -28.21 -6.74 26.54
C LYS A 746 -26.92 -7.45 26.94
N SER A 747 -25.77 -6.81 26.71
CA SER A 747 -24.46 -7.35 27.03
C SER A 747 -24.21 -7.30 28.55
N PRO A 748 -23.53 -8.30 29.13
CA PRO A 748 -23.11 -8.28 30.53
C PRO A 748 -21.94 -7.30 30.80
N TYR A 749 -21.48 -6.57 29.78
CA TYR A 749 -20.38 -5.61 29.84
C TYR A 749 -20.86 -4.21 29.44
N HIS A 750 -20.20 -3.18 29.99
CA HIS A 750 -20.49 -1.79 29.65
C HIS A 750 -20.25 -1.52 28.16
N GLU A 751 -21.25 -0.92 27.50
CA GLU A 751 -21.13 -0.48 26.11
C GLU A 751 -21.01 1.05 26.05
N THR A 752 -20.17 1.58 25.15
CA THR A 752 -20.06 3.02 24.90
C THR A 752 -20.78 3.36 23.61
N LEU A 753 -21.71 4.30 23.67
CA LEU A 753 -22.51 4.77 22.55
C LEU A 753 -22.09 6.20 22.18
N ASP A 754 -21.95 6.47 20.88
CA ASP A 754 -22.06 7.82 20.33
C ASP A 754 -23.50 8.01 19.88
N PHE A 755 -24.17 9.04 20.39
CA PHE A 755 -25.55 9.37 20.02
C PHE A 755 -25.61 10.82 19.57
N ASP A 756 -26.20 11.00 18.40
CA ASP A 756 -26.48 12.32 17.85
C ASP A 756 -27.99 12.45 17.60
N VAL A 757 -28.55 13.59 18.00
CA VAL A 757 -29.95 13.94 17.80
C VAL A 757 -30.06 15.42 17.48
N HIS A 758 -30.67 15.72 16.34
CA HIS A 758 -30.85 17.07 15.85
C HIS A 758 -32.31 17.27 15.43
N ALA A 759 -32.95 18.32 15.95
CA ALA A 759 -34.26 18.78 15.49
C ALA A 759 -34.11 20.03 14.61
N SER A 760 -34.49 19.95 13.33
CA SER A 760 -34.47 21.07 12.39
C SER A 760 -35.89 21.52 12.03
N TYR A 761 -36.08 22.84 11.89
CA TYR A 761 -37.33 23.46 11.43
C TYR A 761 -37.15 24.02 10.03
N PHE A 762 -38.09 23.73 9.12
CA PHE A 762 -38.18 24.44 7.86
C PHE A 762 -39.02 25.70 8.05
N LEU A 763 -38.39 26.88 8.03
CA LEU A 763 -39.09 28.17 7.99
C LEU A 763 -39.77 28.33 6.62
N TYR A 764 -41.04 27.95 6.51
CA TYR A 764 -41.90 28.50 5.46
C TYR A 764 -42.18 29.97 5.83
N HIS A 765 -41.43 30.90 5.23
CA HIS A 765 -41.80 32.30 5.24
C HIS A 765 -42.98 32.54 4.30
N ASP A 766 -44.18 32.49 4.85
CA ASP A 766 -45.30 33.27 4.33
C ASP A 766 -45.21 34.68 4.96
N GLU A 767 -44.67 35.64 4.20
CA GLU A 767 -45.38 36.90 3.92
C GLU A 767 -44.53 37.90 3.08
N HIS A 768 -45.13 38.26 1.94
CA HIS A 768 -45.04 39.55 1.24
C HIS A 768 -43.77 39.93 0.42
N ALA A 769 -43.59 39.25 -0.73
CA ALA A 769 -43.35 39.89 -2.04
C ALA A 769 -43.56 38.86 -3.19
N LYS A 770 -44.03 39.30 -4.37
CA LYS A 770 -44.60 38.44 -5.45
C LYS A 770 -43.76 37.20 -5.84
N ASP A 771 -44.44 36.06 -5.88
CA ASP A 771 -43.94 34.68 -5.82
C ASP A 771 -43.37 34.07 -7.12
N GLU A 772 -43.55 34.68 -8.29
CA GLU A 772 -43.39 33.93 -9.55
C GLU A 772 -41.95 33.77 -10.06
N HIS A 773 -40.96 34.44 -9.48
CA HIS A 773 -39.56 34.36 -9.94
C HIS A 773 -38.57 33.71 -8.96
N PHE A 774 -38.87 33.67 -7.66
CA PHE A 774 -37.92 33.22 -6.64
C PHE A 774 -38.24 31.83 -6.07
N LYS A 775 -39.48 31.35 -6.25
CA LYS A 775 -39.92 30.02 -5.77
C LYS A 775 -39.05 28.86 -6.27
N PRO A 776 -38.69 28.78 -7.57
CA PRO A 776 -37.81 27.71 -8.03
C PRO A 776 -36.39 27.87 -7.50
N LEU A 777 -35.93 29.10 -7.23
CA LEU A 777 -34.59 29.38 -6.71
C LEU A 777 -34.46 28.94 -5.25
N PHE A 778 -35.44 29.27 -4.40
CA PHE A 778 -35.46 28.86 -3.00
C PHE A 778 -35.70 27.36 -2.83
N GLU A 779 -36.50 26.74 -3.71
CA GLU A 779 -36.66 25.28 -3.72
C GLU A 779 -35.36 24.57 -4.13
N HIS A 780 -34.59 25.14 -5.08
CA HIS A 780 -33.26 24.63 -5.42
C HIS A 780 -32.24 24.86 -4.31
N ILE A 781 -32.28 26.00 -3.62
CA ILE A 781 -31.40 26.28 -2.46
C ILE A 781 -31.71 25.30 -1.33
N GLY A 782 -32.99 25.05 -1.03
CA GLY A 782 -33.40 24.06 -0.02
C GLY A 782 -32.99 22.63 -0.38
N LYS A 783 -33.13 22.23 -1.66
CA LYS A 783 -32.63 20.94 -2.15
C LYS A 783 -31.10 20.84 -2.13
N LEU A 784 -30.39 21.95 -2.39
CA LEU A 784 -28.92 21.99 -2.29
C LEU A 784 -28.47 21.92 -0.84
N GLU A 785 -29.19 22.55 0.08
CA GLU A 785 -28.91 22.53 1.51
C GLU A 785 -29.21 21.15 2.12
N GLU A 786 -30.27 20.49 1.68
CA GLU A 786 -30.58 19.09 2.00
C GLU A 786 -29.52 18.13 1.45
N ALA A 787 -29.09 18.32 0.20
CA ALA A 787 -28.01 17.52 -0.38
C ALA A 787 -26.67 17.77 0.34
N LEU A 788 -26.35 19.02 0.65
CA LEU A 788 -25.13 19.40 1.35
C LEU A 788 -25.13 18.86 2.79
N TYR A 789 -26.27 18.89 3.48
CA TYR A 789 -26.42 18.33 4.82
C TYR A 789 -26.36 16.81 4.82
N ASN A 790 -27.00 16.15 3.85
CA ASN A 790 -26.88 14.70 3.67
C ASN A 790 -25.43 14.28 3.39
N ILE A 791 -24.71 15.06 2.57
CA ILE A 791 -23.28 14.84 2.30
C ILE A 791 -22.44 15.08 3.55
N GLN A 792 -22.67 16.17 4.30
CA GLN A 792 -21.95 16.43 5.57
C GLN A 792 -22.24 15.37 6.62
N PHE A 793 -23.48 14.89 6.70
CA PHE A 793 -23.86 13.82 7.60
C PHE A 793 -23.21 12.48 7.18
N GLU A 794 -23.22 12.14 5.89
CA GLU A 794 -22.54 10.96 5.38
C GLU A 794 -21.02 11.05 5.57
N GLN A 795 -20.44 12.23 5.39
CA GLN A 795 -19.03 12.49 5.68
C GLN A 795 -18.72 12.28 7.15
N HIS A 796 -19.56 12.77 8.06
CA HIS A 796 -19.39 12.57 9.51
C HIS A 796 -19.58 11.10 9.91
N TRP A 797 -20.51 10.39 9.26
CA TRP A 797 -20.72 8.96 9.46
C TRP A 797 -19.53 8.12 8.95
N LEU A 798 -19.00 8.45 7.77
CA LEU A 798 -17.79 7.84 7.21
C LEU A 798 -16.56 8.15 8.07
N GLU A 799 -16.40 9.38 8.55
CA GLU A 799 -15.35 9.77 9.50
C GLU A 799 -15.45 8.96 10.78
N ALA A 800 -16.64 8.80 11.37
CA ALA A 800 -16.85 7.98 12.56
C ALA A 800 -16.52 6.49 12.32
N GLN A 801 -16.80 5.96 11.12
CA GLN A 801 -16.45 4.59 10.73
C GLN A 801 -14.94 4.41 10.48
N THR A 802 -14.30 5.43 9.92
CA THR A 802 -12.85 5.50 9.69
C THR A 802 -12.12 5.62 11.03
N ASP A 803 -12.65 6.43 11.96
CA ASP A 803 -12.21 6.56 13.35
C ASP A 803 -12.45 5.28 14.12
N ARG A 804 -13.55 4.55 13.91
CA ARG A 804 -13.75 3.20 14.49
C ARG A 804 -12.68 2.23 13.99
N GLN A 805 -12.33 2.26 12.71
CA GLN A 805 -11.21 1.46 12.19
C GLN A 805 -9.86 1.92 12.75
N ALA A 806 -9.68 3.24 12.94
CA ALA A 806 -8.50 3.81 13.58
C ALA A 806 -8.41 3.41 15.05
N ILE A 807 -9.52 3.42 15.80
CA ILE A 807 -9.65 3.12 17.23
C ILE A 807 -9.63 1.61 17.51
N VAL A 808 -10.13 0.77 16.60
CA VAL A 808 -9.92 -0.69 16.66
C VAL A 808 -8.44 -1.02 16.41
N ASN A 809 -7.76 -0.26 15.54
CA ASN A 809 -6.30 -0.24 15.47
C ASN A 809 -5.64 0.40 16.71
N GLU A 810 -6.33 1.33 17.37
CA GLU A 810 -5.85 2.08 18.52
C GLU A 810 -6.16 1.39 19.85
N LYS A 811 -6.97 0.33 19.95
CA LYS A 811 -7.17 -0.44 21.20
C LYS A 811 -5.89 -1.19 21.66
N LEU A 812 -4.78 -0.98 20.95
CA LEU A 812 -3.38 -1.08 21.40
C LEU A 812 -2.92 0.12 22.28
N SER A 813 -3.85 0.96 22.77
CA SER A 813 -3.64 2.40 23.06
C SER A 813 -2.68 2.74 24.19
N ARG A 814 -2.48 1.88 25.19
CA ARG A 814 -1.44 2.20 26.19
C ARG A 814 -0.05 2.09 25.58
N SER A 815 0.17 1.11 24.71
CA SER A 815 1.44 0.94 23.99
C SER A 815 1.54 1.89 22.81
N ALA A 816 0.43 2.17 22.10
CA ALA A 816 0.39 3.11 20.98
C ALA A 816 0.60 4.58 21.41
N ILE A 817 0.06 5.01 22.55
CA ILE A 817 0.32 6.35 23.09
C ILE A 817 1.77 6.46 23.57
N HIS A 818 2.30 5.46 24.29
CA HIS A 818 3.72 5.46 24.66
C HIS A 818 4.63 5.42 23.43
N LYS A 819 4.24 4.68 22.39
CA LYS A 819 4.95 4.58 21.11
C LYS A 819 4.87 5.88 20.32
N ALA A 820 3.70 6.51 20.20
CA ALA A 820 3.52 7.79 19.53
C ALA A 820 4.24 8.92 20.28
N LEU A 821 4.19 8.92 21.62
CA LEU A 821 4.97 9.84 22.46
C LEU A 821 6.46 9.60 22.29
N PHE A 822 6.91 8.35 22.25
CA PHE A 822 8.32 7.99 22.04
C PHE A 822 8.80 8.37 20.63
N GLU A 823 8.07 7.99 19.59
CA GLU A 823 8.35 8.36 18.19
C GLU A 823 8.38 9.87 18.02
N SER A 824 7.40 10.59 18.59
CA SER A 824 7.38 12.05 18.58
C SER A 824 8.57 12.62 19.36
N THR A 825 8.94 12.05 20.50
CA THR A 825 10.12 12.47 21.29
C THR A 825 11.42 12.24 20.52
N VAL A 826 11.58 11.08 19.87
CA VAL A 826 12.74 10.77 19.04
C VAL A 826 12.79 11.70 17.83
N LEU A 827 11.65 12.01 17.21
CA LEU A 827 11.59 12.91 16.07
C LEU A 827 11.87 14.37 16.46
N ILE A 828 11.36 14.83 17.61
CA ILE A 828 11.69 16.15 18.17
C ILE A 828 13.17 16.19 18.53
N ALA A 829 13.74 15.13 19.11
CA ALA A 829 15.16 15.05 19.42
C ALA A 829 16.03 15.04 18.15
N ALA A 830 15.64 14.29 17.11
CA ALA A 830 16.32 14.26 15.82
C ALA A 830 16.23 15.60 15.10
N SER A 831 15.07 16.25 15.11
CA SER A 831 14.85 17.57 14.51
C SER A 831 15.60 18.67 15.28
N GLY A 832 15.57 18.63 16.62
CA GLY A 832 16.38 19.50 17.47
C GLY A 832 17.87 19.30 17.27
N LEU A 833 18.31 18.05 17.09
CA LEU A 833 19.69 17.70 16.74
C LEU A 833 20.07 18.23 15.34
N GLN A 834 19.18 18.10 14.35
CA GLN A 834 19.37 18.62 13.00
C GLN A 834 19.50 20.15 13.01
N VAL A 835 18.63 20.84 13.74
CA VAL A 835 18.68 22.28 13.94
C VAL A 835 19.93 22.72 14.69
N TYR A 836 20.32 21.99 15.73
CA TYR A 836 21.56 22.21 16.46
C TYR A 836 22.79 22.06 15.57
N ILE A 837 22.83 21.02 14.72
CA ILE A 837 23.89 20.80 13.73
C ILE A 837 23.90 21.95 12.72
N LEU A 838 22.75 22.30 12.13
CA LEU A 838 22.62 23.41 11.18
C LEU A 838 23.16 24.70 11.80
N ARG A 839 22.62 25.13 12.95
CA ARG A 839 23.03 26.34 13.67
C ARG A 839 24.53 26.37 13.93
N ARG A 840 25.11 25.29 14.46
CA ARG A 840 26.55 25.23 14.73
C ARG A 840 27.42 25.23 13.48
N LEU A 841 26.94 24.66 12.37
CA LEU A 841 27.62 24.71 11.09
C LEU A 841 27.72 26.15 10.56
N PHE A 842 26.69 26.98 10.83
CA PHE A 842 26.70 28.42 10.56
C PHE A 842 27.56 29.23 11.55
N GLU A 843 27.67 28.82 12.84
CA GLU A 843 28.48 29.50 13.87
C GLU A 843 29.99 29.20 13.78
N ARG A 844 30.40 27.99 13.36
CA ARG A 844 31.82 27.59 13.23
C ARG A 844 32.63 28.50 12.29
N LYS A 845 31.98 29.18 11.34
CA LYS A 845 32.62 30.12 10.39
C LYS A 845 32.84 31.52 10.95
N LEU A 846 32.22 31.89 12.08
CA LEU A 846 32.47 33.15 12.78
C LEU A 846 33.69 33.06 13.71
N GLY A 847 33.96 31.87 14.28
CA GLY A 847 35.07 31.66 15.22
C GLY A 847 36.46 31.56 14.58
N ALA A 848 36.54 31.17 13.30
CA ALA A 848 37.82 31.10 12.57
C ALA A 848 38.36 32.48 12.12
N ILE A 849 37.73 33.58 12.55
CA ILE A 849 38.14 34.97 12.25
C ILE A 849 38.71 35.66 13.51
N ARG A 850 38.75 34.98 14.67
CA ARG A 850 39.45 35.47 15.86
C ARG A 850 40.53 34.49 16.34
N VAL A 851 41.55 34.25 15.50
CA VAL A 851 42.98 34.20 15.85
C VAL A 851 43.76 34.57 14.60
#